data_AF-A0A0Q9N8W5-F1
#
_entry.id   AF-A0A0Q9N8W5-F1
#
_cell.length_a   1.000
_cell.length_b   1.000
_cell.length_c   1.000
_cell.angle_alpha   90.00
_cell.angle_beta   90.00
_cell.angle_gamma   90.00
#
_symmetry.space_group_name_H-M   'P 1'
#
loop_
_entity.id
_entity.type
_entity.pdbx_description
1 polymer ?
#
loop_
_entity_poly.entity_id
_entity_poly.type
_entity_poly.pdbx_seq_one_letter_code
_entity_poly.pdbx_strand_id
1 'polypeptide(L)'
;MKMNKRIGILSLAVSILAAGIAGSPAPTRADVVWDHWTQAESLQASGNSKAAVPHWVYLADYYASAGDWENAALFSGKLDKYFDDIGDYDQAIHYYEQENQYWVNAGKDWGAVKLQRADQIRTTVELYREENIESIIQERSQSVSLRLAKFEPVYGTYLGMYSEQDPKVGNTFTKMQSVYGKKHAIYLAYAHWGQSFPVSYAKRAKDAGGALQIAWEPDNGLDPVTDGAYLRSWAKEAKAAGIPIFLRFAGEMNGAWVKWHGNPAQYIAKFRMLHDVFATDAPNVAMVWSPGDVPANDIDPYYPGDAYVDWVGVSLYIEPYENGDPSLPSMLATSNVERLTRLYNTYADRKPLMLSETGVPHYSHSAGEDYTEWAKLNLQRLYEIMPYKYPRLKAITYFNVDQQMNNAKNDYSLSTSSDIQTYYSQLIANPYLLSEVKDAAKPADRVGYVPIDADHQAFTKQTRIIPFIKIPEVYIGKVEYLLNGRVIASQTSLPYGLDLKAGEVPEGSVLQLRVLNKSGQQVAFRTFGISSQVSVNINGTVQQFEQAPAIVNGSTFTPLRAIFEAMGAKVDYEAATRSVTATKGNTTVKLTLDQKTVYVNGKPIELEEPARLVNGYTLAPARFVGETFGGIVNWDGATRTVSITSK
;
A
#
# COMPACT_ATOMS: atom_id res chain seq x y z
N MET A 1 22.64 21.02 -39.63
CA MET A 1 24.08 21.13 -39.96
C MET A 1 24.85 20.37 -38.90
N LYS A 2 25.66 19.37 -39.29
CA LYS A 2 26.35 18.42 -38.42
C LYS A 2 27.39 19.11 -37.52
N MET A 3 27.52 18.68 -36.25
CA MET A 3 28.77 18.82 -35.50
C MET A 3 29.05 17.56 -34.69
N ASN A 4 30.25 17.01 -34.94
CA ASN A 4 30.76 15.73 -34.45
C ASN A 4 31.33 15.81 -33.04
N LYS A 5 31.17 14.71 -32.30
CA LYS A 5 31.83 14.35 -31.04
C LYS A 5 33.36 14.26 -31.20
N ARG A 6 34.11 14.67 -30.18
CA ARG A 6 35.46 14.16 -29.89
C ARG A 6 35.49 13.66 -28.44
N ILE A 7 35.84 12.39 -28.31
CA ILE A 7 36.10 11.65 -27.08
C ILE A 7 37.56 11.95 -26.70
N GLY A 8 37.80 12.41 -25.47
CA GLY A 8 39.14 12.58 -24.90
C GLY A 8 39.59 11.30 -24.21
N ILE A 9 40.72 10.75 -24.66
CA ILE A 9 41.45 9.65 -24.02
C ILE A 9 42.37 10.30 -22.97
N LEU A 10 42.24 9.92 -21.70
CA LEU A 10 43.18 10.30 -20.65
C LEU A 10 44.29 9.24 -20.56
N SER A 11 45.53 9.66 -20.80
CA SER A 11 46.76 8.87 -20.67
C SER A 11 47.30 8.95 -19.24
N LEU A 12 47.50 7.80 -18.59
CA LEU A 12 48.23 7.71 -17.32
C LEU A 12 49.72 7.48 -17.61
N ALA A 13 50.58 8.36 -17.10
CA ALA A 13 52.04 8.24 -17.18
C ALA A 13 52.57 7.33 -16.07
N VAL A 14 53.36 6.31 -16.44
CA VAL A 14 54.07 5.41 -15.51
C VAL A 14 55.53 5.85 -15.39
N SER A 15 55.99 6.09 -14.17
CA SER A 15 57.41 6.32 -13.85
C SER A 15 58.05 4.98 -13.47
N ILE A 16 59.04 4.53 -14.24
CA ILE A 16 59.81 3.31 -13.98
C ILE A 16 61.05 3.68 -13.17
N LEU A 17 61.22 3.08 -11.98
CA LEU A 17 62.53 2.89 -11.36
C LEU A 17 62.86 1.38 -11.40
N ALA A 18 63.99 1.06 -12.03
CA ALA A 18 64.45 -0.30 -12.23
C ALA A 18 64.88 -0.98 -10.93
N ALA A 19 64.46 -2.23 -10.74
CA ALA A 19 64.97 -3.12 -9.71
C ALA A 19 66.17 -3.93 -10.24
N GLY A 20 67.12 -4.22 -9.35
CA GLY A 20 68.08 -5.30 -9.52
C GLY A 20 67.75 -6.47 -8.60
N ILE A 21 67.81 -7.67 -9.20
CA ILE A 21 68.01 -9.01 -8.61
C ILE A 21 66.76 -9.85 -8.26
N ALA A 22 66.44 -10.71 -9.24
CA ALA A 22 66.07 -12.13 -9.18
C ALA A 22 65.38 -12.69 -7.91
N GLY A 23 64.05 -12.63 -7.95
CA GLY A 23 63.15 -13.73 -7.62
C GLY A 23 62.00 -13.66 -8.63
N SER A 24 61.44 -14.79 -9.09
CA SER A 24 60.21 -14.75 -9.89
C SER A 24 59.18 -13.94 -9.10
N PRO A 25 58.76 -12.74 -9.56
CA PRO A 25 57.85 -11.95 -8.77
C PRO A 25 56.53 -12.72 -8.72
N ALA A 26 56.00 -12.93 -7.52
CA ALA A 26 54.57 -13.20 -7.40
C ALA A 26 53.85 -12.09 -8.19
N PRO A 27 52.87 -12.42 -9.05
CA PRO A 27 52.21 -11.41 -9.87
C PRO A 27 51.77 -10.26 -8.96
N THR A 28 52.13 -9.04 -9.33
CA THR A 28 51.76 -7.88 -8.51
C THR A 28 50.24 -7.76 -8.53
N ARG A 29 49.64 -7.20 -7.47
CA ARG A 29 48.18 -7.09 -7.36
C ARG A 29 47.55 -6.33 -8.55
N ALA A 30 48.32 -5.46 -9.22
CA ALA A 30 47.92 -4.77 -10.44
C ALA A 30 47.87 -5.68 -11.68
N ASP A 31 48.77 -6.67 -11.78
CA ASP A 31 48.79 -7.63 -12.89
C ASP A 31 47.52 -8.48 -12.91
N VAL A 32 47.04 -8.91 -11.73
CA VAL A 32 45.83 -9.73 -11.61
C VAL A 32 44.57 -8.96 -12.02
N VAL A 33 44.43 -7.70 -11.59
CA VAL A 33 43.29 -6.86 -11.97
C VAL A 33 43.27 -6.61 -13.48
N TRP A 34 44.44 -6.32 -14.05
CA TRP A 34 44.59 -6.10 -15.49
C TRP A 34 44.26 -7.35 -16.31
N ASP A 35 44.68 -8.52 -15.85
CA ASP A 35 44.36 -9.80 -16.49
C ASP A 35 42.86 -10.08 -16.49
N HIS A 36 42.20 -9.88 -15.34
CA HIS A 36 40.74 -10.03 -15.25
C HIS A 36 40.02 -9.06 -16.17
N TRP A 37 40.44 -7.79 -16.22
CA TRP A 37 39.82 -6.80 -17.08
C TRP A 37 40.00 -7.13 -18.56
N THR A 38 41.23 -7.42 -19.00
CA THR A 38 41.53 -7.74 -20.40
C THR A 38 40.77 -8.99 -20.86
N GLN A 39 40.68 -10.01 -20.02
CA GLN A 39 39.90 -11.22 -20.31
C GLN A 39 38.41 -10.90 -20.41
N ALA A 40 37.85 -10.12 -19.48
CA ALA A 40 36.44 -9.75 -19.49
C ALA A 40 36.05 -8.99 -20.77
N GLU A 41 36.86 -8.03 -21.21
CA GLU A 41 36.61 -7.26 -22.44
C GLU A 41 36.73 -8.13 -23.70
N SER A 42 37.72 -9.01 -23.77
CA SER A 42 37.87 -9.95 -24.88
C SER A 42 36.68 -10.92 -24.99
N LEU A 43 36.23 -11.45 -23.86
CA LEU A 43 35.07 -12.33 -23.78
C LEU A 43 33.77 -11.59 -24.14
N GLN A 44 33.60 -10.35 -23.68
CA GLN A 44 32.45 -9.52 -24.06
C GLN A 44 32.46 -9.19 -25.56
N ALA A 45 33.60 -8.79 -26.12
CA ALA A 45 33.75 -8.45 -27.52
C ALA A 45 33.52 -9.64 -28.47
N SER A 46 33.80 -10.85 -28.01
CA SER A 46 33.52 -12.10 -28.74
C SER A 46 32.08 -12.62 -28.55
N GLY A 47 31.24 -11.90 -27.81
CA GLY A 47 29.86 -12.31 -27.52
C GLY A 47 29.73 -13.38 -26.43
N ASN A 48 30.82 -13.76 -25.77
CA ASN A 48 30.84 -14.75 -24.68
C ASN A 48 30.71 -14.08 -23.30
N SER A 49 29.69 -13.22 -23.13
CA SER A 49 29.45 -12.50 -21.88
C SER A 49 29.28 -13.42 -20.67
N LYS A 50 28.76 -14.65 -20.86
CA LYS A 50 28.66 -15.65 -19.79
C LYS A 50 30.03 -15.98 -19.17
N ALA A 51 31.06 -16.13 -20.00
CA ALA A 51 32.41 -16.38 -19.52
C ALA A 51 33.07 -15.12 -18.92
N ALA A 52 32.60 -13.92 -19.27
CA ALA A 52 33.08 -12.67 -18.70
C ALA A 52 32.59 -12.43 -17.25
N VAL A 53 31.44 -13.03 -16.86
CA VAL A 53 30.82 -12.82 -15.54
C VAL A 53 31.78 -13.02 -14.35
N PRO A 54 32.53 -14.14 -14.23
CA PRO A 54 33.45 -14.31 -13.09
C PRO A 54 34.53 -13.23 -13.01
N HIS A 55 34.92 -12.66 -14.16
CA HIS A 55 35.88 -11.57 -14.19
C HIS A 55 35.24 -10.25 -13.75
N TRP A 56 34.01 -9.95 -14.18
CA TRP A 56 33.29 -8.76 -13.71
C TRP A 56 33.00 -8.82 -12.21
N VAL A 57 32.61 -9.99 -11.67
CA VAL A 57 32.42 -10.19 -10.21
C VAL A 57 33.72 -9.89 -9.47
N TYR A 58 34.83 -10.49 -9.90
CA TYR A 58 36.14 -10.22 -9.30
C TYR A 58 36.49 -8.74 -9.31
N LEU A 59 36.28 -8.05 -10.43
CA LEU A 59 36.59 -6.63 -10.58
C LEU A 59 35.70 -5.76 -9.68
N ALA A 60 34.40 -6.01 -9.64
CA ALA A 60 33.47 -5.29 -8.78
C ALA A 60 33.86 -5.40 -7.30
N ASP A 61 34.10 -6.63 -6.82
CA ASP A 61 34.51 -6.88 -5.44
C ASP A 61 35.89 -6.29 -5.11
N TYR A 62 36.84 -6.40 -6.04
CA TYR A 62 38.17 -5.83 -5.88
C TYR A 62 38.11 -4.31 -5.70
N TYR A 63 37.43 -3.60 -6.62
CA TYR A 63 37.35 -2.15 -6.57
C TYR A 63 36.57 -1.66 -5.35
N ALA A 64 35.48 -2.35 -4.98
CA ALA A 64 34.76 -2.06 -3.74
C ALA A 64 35.65 -2.22 -2.51
N SER A 65 36.45 -3.30 -2.44
CA SER A 65 37.39 -3.52 -1.32
C SER A 65 38.51 -2.47 -1.24
N ALA A 66 38.85 -1.85 -2.38
CA ALA A 66 39.84 -0.79 -2.48
C ALA A 66 39.27 0.62 -2.22
N GLY A 67 37.95 0.74 -2.04
CA GLY A 67 37.25 2.04 -1.92
C GLY A 67 37.10 2.79 -3.25
N ASP A 68 37.35 2.13 -4.38
CA ASP A 68 37.13 2.68 -5.72
C ASP A 68 35.69 2.39 -6.16
N TRP A 69 34.78 3.19 -5.63
CA TRP A 69 33.34 2.99 -5.80
C TRP A 69 32.86 3.20 -7.23
N GLU A 70 33.53 4.06 -8.01
CA GLU A 70 33.14 4.31 -9.41
C GLU A 70 33.41 3.07 -10.27
N ASN A 71 34.59 2.47 -10.19
CA ASN A 71 34.88 1.25 -10.94
C ASN A 71 34.05 0.07 -10.43
N ALA A 72 33.83 -0.04 -9.12
CA ALA A 72 32.93 -1.05 -8.56
C ALA A 72 31.52 -0.95 -9.17
N ALA A 73 30.95 0.26 -9.23
CA ALA A 73 29.65 0.51 -9.86
C ALA A 73 29.64 0.13 -11.34
N LEU A 74 30.67 0.49 -12.11
CA LEU A 74 30.75 0.16 -13.54
C LEU A 74 30.74 -1.36 -13.81
N PHE A 75 31.42 -2.16 -12.98
CA PHE A 75 31.42 -3.61 -13.15
C PHE A 75 30.13 -4.27 -12.65
N SER A 76 29.52 -3.77 -11.56
CA SER A 76 28.15 -4.15 -11.18
C SER A 76 27.15 -3.85 -12.30
N GLY A 77 27.30 -2.71 -12.98
CA GLY A 77 26.49 -2.32 -14.15
C GLY A 77 26.66 -3.22 -15.39
N LYS A 78 27.77 -3.96 -15.50
CA LYS A 78 27.90 -5.01 -16.53
C LYS A 78 27.18 -6.30 -16.11
N LEU A 79 27.22 -6.62 -14.82
CA LEU A 79 26.59 -7.80 -14.24
C LEU A 79 25.07 -7.68 -14.26
N ASP A 80 24.49 -6.55 -13.80
CA ASP A 80 23.05 -6.35 -13.80
C ASP A 80 22.45 -6.50 -15.21
N LYS A 81 23.05 -5.85 -16.20
CA LYS A 81 22.63 -5.91 -17.58
C LYS A 81 22.69 -7.32 -18.12
N TYR A 82 23.78 -8.05 -17.85
CA TYR A 82 23.91 -9.43 -18.31
C TYR A 82 22.80 -10.32 -17.75
N PHE A 83 22.54 -10.24 -16.44
CA PHE A 83 21.54 -11.08 -15.77
C PHE A 83 20.11 -10.68 -16.16
N ASP A 84 19.83 -9.39 -16.35
CA ASP A 84 18.55 -8.89 -16.87
C ASP A 84 18.29 -9.42 -18.30
N ASP A 85 19.30 -9.33 -19.19
CA ASP A 85 19.21 -9.78 -20.59
C ASP A 85 18.92 -11.29 -20.71
N ILE A 86 19.36 -12.12 -19.74
CA ILE A 86 19.09 -13.58 -19.74
C ILE A 86 17.87 -13.99 -18.90
N GLY A 87 17.20 -13.04 -18.24
CA GLY A 87 16.03 -13.29 -17.39
C GLY A 87 16.34 -13.87 -16.00
N ASP A 88 17.60 -13.78 -15.53
CA ASP A 88 17.98 -14.12 -14.16
C ASP A 88 17.75 -12.90 -13.26
N TYR A 89 16.48 -12.59 -13.02
CA TYR A 89 16.09 -11.35 -12.37
C TYR A 89 16.55 -11.23 -10.92
N ASP A 90 16.73 -12.34 -10.21
CA ASP A 90 17.24 -12.31 -8.83
C ASP A 90 18.68 -11.78 -8.78
N GLN A 91 19.54 -12.23 -9.71
CA GLN A 91 20.90 -11.70 -9.84
C GLN A 91 20.89 -10.27 -10.40
N ALA A 92 20.06 -9.98 -11.40
CA ALA A 92 19.96 -8.65 -11.98
C ALA A 92 19.61 -7.59 -10.92
N ILE A 93 18.60 -7.86 -10.10
CA ILE A 93 18.17 -7.00 -8.98
C ILE A 93 19.32 -6.77 -8.01
N HIS A 94 20.00 -7.85 -7.59
CA HIS A 94 21.13 -7.74 -6.67
C HIS A 94 22.20 -6.76 -7.20
N TYR A 95 22.57 -6.89 -8.47
CA TYR A 95 23.60 -6.02 -9.06
C TYR A 95 23.10 -4.60 -9.35
N TYR A 96 21.82 -4.38 -9.68
CA TYR A 96 21.25 -3.04 -9.80
C TYR A 96 21.27 -2.29 -8.45
N GLU A 97 20.90 -2.97 -7.37
CA GLU A 97 20.94 -2.41 -6.01
C GLU A 97 22.38 -2.15 -5.56
N GLN A 98 23.30 -3.07 -5.89
CA GLN A 98 24.72 -2.91 -5.61
C GLN A 98 25.34 -1.75 -6.39
N GLU A 99 25.07 -1.63 -7.70
CA GLU A 99 25.52 -0.50 -8.52
C GLU A 99 25.03 0.81 -7.90
N ASN A 100 23.75 0.89 -7.52
CA ASN A 100 23.22 2.08 -6.87
C ASN A 100 23.96 2.41 -5.57
N GLN A 101 24.18 1.41 -4.71
CA GLN A 101 24.92 1.62 -3.46
C GLN A 101 26.33 2.14 -3.72
N TYR A 102 27.03 1.64 -4.74
CA TYR A 102 28.36 2.11 -5.10
C TYR A 102 28.35 3.54 -5.66
N TRP A 103 27.35 3.92 -6.47
CA TRP A 103 27.20 5.33 -6.89
C TRP A 103 26.97 6.26 -5.70
N VAL A 104 26.12 5.86 -4.74
CA VAL A 104 25.88 6.64 -3.51
C VAL A 104 27.18 6.78 -2.70
N ASN A 105 27.97 5.71 -2.55
CA ASN A 105 29.26 5.76 -1.87
C ASN A 105 30.27 6.68 -2.59
N ALA A 106 30.16 6.82 -3.91
CA ALA A 106 30.94 7.78 -4.71
C ALA A 106 30.43 9.23 -4.62
N GLY A 107 29.36 9.49 -3.85
CA GLY A 107 28.73 10.82 -3.76
C GLY A 107 27.91 11.20 -4.98
N LYS A 108 27.44 10.22 -5.76
CA LYS A 108 26.63 10.41 -6.98
C LYS A 108 25.25 9.79 -6.81
N ASP A 109 24.24 10.37 -7.44
CA ASP A 109 22.86 9.85 -7.46
C ASP A 109 22.52 9.06 -8.73
N TRP A 110 23.54 8.77 -9.56
CA TRP A 110 23.39 8.13 -10.87
C TRP A 110 22.75 6.73 -10.80
N GLY A 111 22.80 6.10 -9.63
CA GLY A 111 22.18 4.80 -9.36
C GLY A 111 20.65 4.81 -9.20
N ALA A 112 20.02 5.96 -9.01
CA ALA A 112 18.59 6.02 -8.67
C ALA A 112 17.70 5.35 -9.75
N VAL A 113 18.05 5.51 -11.03
CA VAL A 113 17.35 4.86 -12.16
C VAL A 113 17.52 3.33 -12.15
N LYS A 114 18.60 2.82 -11.55
CA LYS A 114 18.85 1.38 -11.43
C LYS A 114 17.91 0.72 -10.43
N LEU A 115 17.58 1.42 -9.34
CA LEU A 115 16.54 0.96 -8.41
C LEU A 115 15.17 0.87 -9.08
N GLN A 116 14.84 1.82 -9.96
CA GLN A 116 13.59 1.74 -10.74
C GLN A 116 13.54 0.47 -11.60
N ARG A 117 14.64 0.11 -12.28
CA ARG A 117 14.70 -1.13 -13.07
C ARG A 117 14.65 -2.37 -12.18
N ALA A 118 15.38 -2.38 -11.06
CA ALA A 118 15.32 -3.47 -10.07
C ALA A 118 13.88 -3.69 -9.58
N ASP A 119 13.16 -2.61 -9.28
CA ASP A 119 11.76 -2.68 -8.92
C ASP A 119 10.92 -3.25 -10.06
N GLN A 120 11.05 -2.75 -11.29
CA GLN A 120 10.28 -3.25 -12.45
C GLN A 120 10.38 -4.77 -12.66
N ILE A 121 11.54 -5.36 -12.43
CA ILE A 121 11.78 -6.81 -12.60
C ILE A 121 11.62 -7.60 -11.29
N ARG A 122 11.26 -6.97 -10.18
CA ARG A 122 11.05 -7.66 -8.91
C ARG A 122 9.71 -8.39 -8.90
N THR A 123 9.77 -9.72 -8.78
CA THR A 123 8.56 -10.51 -8.51
C THR A 123 8.07 -10.26 -7.08
N THR A 124 6.87 -9.71 -6.96
CA THR A 124 6.21 -9.43 -5.68
C THR A 124 4.93 -10.25 -5.58
N VAL A 125 4.76 -10.98 -4.49
CA VAL A 125 3.54 -11.71 -4.17
C VAL A 125 3.25 -11.48 -2.69
N GLU A 126 2.32 -10.59 -2.42
CA GLU A 126 1.79 -10.29 -1.09
C GLU A 126 0.33 -10.74 -1.02
N LEU A 127 -0.16 -10.97 0.18
CA LEU A 127 -1.52 -11.42 0.41
C LEU A 127 -2.18 -10.58 1.50
N TYR A 128 -3.38 -10.12 1.22
CA TYR A 128 -4.20 -9.36 2.16
C TYR A 128 -5.47 -10.14 2.45
N ARG A 129 -5.98 -10.01 3.67
CA ARG A 129 -7.29 -10.55 4.05
C ARG A 129 -8.21 -9.46 4.58
N GLU A 130 -9.49 -9.66 4.36
CA GLU A 130 -10.53 -8.89 5.05
C GLU A 130 -10.40 -9.04 6.57
N GLU A 131 -10.62 -7.95 7.27
CA GLU A 131 -10.68 -7.87 8.72
C GLU A 131 -11.92 -7.08 9.12
N ASN A 132 -12.59 -7.54 10.17
CA ASN A 132 -13.82 -6.95 10.69
C ASN A 132 -13.68 -6.57 12.19
N ILE A 133 -12.53 -6.87 12.81
CA ILE A 133 -12.16 -6.42 14.15
C ILE A 133 -11.59 -5.00 14.06
N GLU A 134 -12.39 -4.04 14.50
CA GLU A 134 -12.08 -2.62 14.35
C GLU A 134 -10.75 -2.21 15.02
N SER A 135 -10.38 -2.79 16.16
CA SER A 135 -9.11 -2.45 16.83
C SER A 135 -7.89 -2.80 15.99
N ILE A 136 -7.90 -3.97 15.32
CA ILE A 136 -6.82 -4.41 14.43
C ILE A 136 -6.71 -3.47 13.23
N ILE A 137 -7.85 -3.07 12.66
CA ILE A 137 -7.89 -2.15 11.51
C ILE A 137 -7.34 -0.77 11.90
N GLN A 138 -7.74 -0.27 13.07
CA GLN A 138 -7.33 1.04 13.58
C GLN A 138 -5.84 1.11 13.90
N GLU A 139 -5.27 0.06 14.48
CA GLU A 139 -3.84 -0.04 14.82
C GLU A 139 -2.95 0.27 13.61
N ARG A 140 -3.32 -0.26 12.43
CA ARG A 140 -2.58 0.00 11.18
C ARG A 140 -2.90 1.35 10.54
N SER A 141 -4.07 1.91 10.85
CA SER A 141 -4.65 3.05 10.13
C SER A 141 -4.41 4.40 10.78
N GLN A 142 -3.98 4.45 12.05
CA GLN A 142 -3.82 5.67 12.82
C GLN A 142 -2.36 6.17 12.84
N SER A 143 -2.19 7.46 13.14
CA SER A 143 -0.86 8.05 13.35
C SER A 143 -0.29 7.62 14.71
N VAL A 144 1.03 7.75 14.89
CA VAL A 144 1.68 7.45 16.19
C VAL A 144 1.11 8.33 17.32
N SER A 145 0.66 9.55 16.98
CA SER A 145 0.05 10.48 17.95
C SER A 145 -1.40 10.14 18.32
N LEU A 146 -2.05 9.22 17.58
CA LEU A 146 -3.48 8.88 17.67
C LEU A 146 -4.45 10.06 17.43
N ARG A 147 -3.93 11.25 17.11
CA ARG A 147 -4.73 12.42 16.75
C ARG A 147 -4.98 12.43 15.25
N LEU A 148 -6.24 12.56 14.87
CA LEU A 148 -6.67 12.76 13.50
C LEU A 148 -6.38 14.20 13.04
N ALA A 149 -5.86 14.35 11.82
CA ALA A 149 -5.80 15.60 11.10
C ALA A 149 -7.21 16.04 10.65
N LYS A 150 -7.31 17.28 10.15
CA LYS A 150 -8.58 17.83 9.67
C LYS A 150 -9.18 16.94 8.57
N PHE A 151 -10.44 16.52 8.73
CA PHE A 151 -11.17 15.63 7.82
C PHE A 151 -10.59 14.22 7.66
N GLU A 152 -9.62 13.82 8.48
CA GLU A 152 -9.03 12.50 8.40
C GLU A 152 -10.02 11.41 8.84
N PRO A 153 -10.23 10.36 8.02
CA PRO A 153 -11.01 9.21 8.43
C PRO A 153 -10.20 8.35 9.42
N VAL A 154 -10.88 7.69 10.37
CA VAL A 154 -10.22 6.75 11.29
C VAL A 154 -9.55 5.63 10.49
N TYR A 155 -10.26 5.10 9.49
CA TYR A 155 -9.79 4.15 8.49
C TYR A 155 -10.68 4.23 7.25
N GLY A 156 -10.23 3.65 6.14
CA GLY A 156 -10.83 3.82 4.82
C GLY A 156 -10.17 4.94 4.01
N THR A 157 -10.54 5.02 2.74
CA THR A 157 -9.92 5.92 1.75
C THR A 157 -11.03 6.67 0.99
N TYR A 158 -11.02 7.99 1.00
CA TYR A 158 -11.98 8.81 0.25
C TYR A 158 -11.81 8.64 -1.26
N LEU A 159 -12.94 8.45 -1.95
CA LEU A 159 -13.01 8.50 -3.41
C LEU A 159 -13.07 9.94 -3.89
N GLY A 160 -12.09 10.34 -4.68
CA GLY A 160 -12.00 11.64 -5.32
C GLY A 160 -11.98 11.56 -6.84
N MET A 161 -12.45 12.61 -7.52
CA MET A 161 -12.35 12.68 -8.98
C MET A 161 -12.31 14.12 -9.51
N TYR A 162 -11.48 14.35 -10.53
CA TYR A 162 -11.67 15.42 -11.51
C TYR A 162 -12.48 14.86 -12.68
N SER A 163 -13.66 15.44 -12.98
CA SER A 163 -14.59 14.88 -13.97
C SER A 163 -15.06 15.85 -15.04
N GLU A 164 -14.47 17.04 -15.11
CA GLU A 164 -14.96 18.10 -15.99
C GLU A 164 -15.04 17.67 -17.47
N GLN A 165 -14.06 16.90 -17.92
CA GLN A 165 -13.98 16.39 -19.30
C GLN A 165 -14.59 15.00 -19.47
N ASP A 166 -15.19 14.42 -18.43
CA ASP A 166 -15.92 13.16 -18.54
C ASP A 166 -17.20 13.38 -19.36
N PRO A 167 -17.38 12.73 -20.52
CA PRO A 167 -18.55 12.93 -21.37
C PRO A 167 -19.89 12.54 -20.71
N LYS A 168 -19.89 11.67 -19.69
CA LYS A 168 -21.11 11.21 -19.00
C LYS A 168 -21.42 12.04 -17.74
N VAL A 169 -20.39 12.48 -17.02
CA VAL A 169 -20.54 13.24 -15.77
C VAL A 169 -20.39 14.75 -15.99
N GLY A 170 -19.31 15.15 -16.65
CA GLY A 170 -18.84 16.52 -16.76
C GLY A 170 -18.71 17.18 -15.38
N ASN A 171 -19.11 18.43 -15.29
CA ASN A 171 -19.16 19.16 -14.02
C ASN A 171 -20.40 18.84 -13.15
N THR A 172 -21.27 17.89 -13.54
CA THR A 172 -22.49 17.55 -12.78
C THR A 172 -22.23 16.42 -11.79
N PHE A 173 -21.61 16.74 -10.67
CA PHE A 173 -21.13 15.77 -9.66
C PHE A 173 -22.20 14.83 -9.08
N THR A 174 -23.47 15.21 -9.10
CA THR A 174 -24.58 14.33 -8.67
C THR A 174 -24.77 13.12 -9.60
N LYS A 175 -24.24 13.15 -10.82
CA LYS A 175 -24.30 12.03 -11.78
C LYS A 175 -23.36 10.86 -11.44
N MET A 176 -22.38 11.03 -10.54
CA MET A 176 -21.42 9.98 -10.18
C MET A 176 -22.11 8.66 -9.82
N GLN A 177 -23.13 8.72 -8.96
CA GLN A 177 -23.87 7.55 -8.52
C GLN A 177 -24.53 6.80 -9.68
N SER A 178 -25.13 7.52 -10.63
CA SER A 178 -25.78 6.90 -11.80
C SER A 178 -24.80 6.39 -12.86
N VAL A 179 -23.61 6.99 -12.98
CA VAL A 179 -22.62 6.62 -14.00
C VAL A 179 -21.70 5.50 -13.50
N TYR A 180 -21.26 5.56 -12.24
CA TYR A 180 -20.26 4.66 -11.66
C TYR A 180 -20.80 3.77 -10.54
N GLY A 181 -22.08 3.86 -10.21
CA GLY A 181 -22.70 3.04 -9.16
C GLY A 181 -22.39 3.48 -7.73
N LYS A 182 -21.55 4.51 -7.54
CA LYS A 182 -21.22 5.09 -6.23
C LYS A 182 -20.92 6.58 -6.36
N LYS A 183 -21.33 7.35 -5.35
CA LYS A 183 -20.95 8.75 -5.19
C LYS A 183 -19.47 8.87 -4.76
N HIS A 184 -18.81 9.93 -5.22
CA HIS A 184 -17.47 10.33 -4.76
C HIS A 184 -17.55 11.30 -3.58
N ALA A 185 -16.56 11.20 -2.70
CA ALA A 185 -16.42 12.04 -1.53
C ALA A 185 -15.79 13.40 -1.84
N ILE A 186 -14.85 13.45 -2.81
CA ILE A 186 -14.04 14.64 -3.13
C ILE A 186 -14.16 14.95 -4.62
N TYR A 187 -14.31 16.23 -4.97
CA TYR A 187 -14.32 16.69 -6.35
C TYR A 187 -13.18 17.68 -6.58
N LEU A 188 -12.33 17.44 -7.59
CA LEU A 188 -11.20 18.31 -7.90
C LEU A 188 -11.62 19.45 -8.84
N ALA A 189 -11.18 20.66 -8.51
CA ALA A 189 -11.25 21.85 -9.35
C ALA A 189 -9.88 22.54 -9.42
N TYR A 190 -9.56 23.11 -10.57
CA TYR A 190 -8.41 24.01 -10.73
C TYR A 190 -8.86 25.46 -10.53
N ALA A 191 -8.03 26.24 -9.85
CA ALA A 191 -8.20 27.66 -9.65
C ALA A 191 -6.85 28.37 -9.81
N HIS A 192 -6.87 29.64 -10.17
CA HIS A 192 -5.65 30.40 -10.45
C HIS A 192 -5.54 31.61 -9.52
N TRP A 193 -4.34 31.91 -9.05
CA TRP A 193 -4.10 33.07 -8.19
C TRP A 193 -4.48 34.36 -8.93
N GLY A 194 -5.17 35.25 -8.23
CA GLY A 194 -5.74 36.48 -8.79
C GLY A 194 -7.15 36.33 -9.37
N GLN A 195 -7.68 35.10 -9.50
CA GLN A 195 -9.08 34.87 -9.87
C GLN A 195 -9.98 34.68 -8.64
N SER A 196 -11.28 34.96 -8.79
CA SER A 196 -12.28 34.76 -7.74
C SER A 196 -12.36 33.30 -7.28
N PHE A 197 -12.84 33.07 -6.06
CA PHE A 197 -13.07 31.72 -5.54
C PHE A 197 -14.03 30.94 -6.46
N PRO A 198 -13.81 29.63 -6.71
CA PRO A 198 -14.62 28.82 -7.62
C PRO A 198 -15.98 28.44 -7.01
N VAL A 199 -16.85 29.43 -6.75
CA VAL A 199 -18.17 29.27 -6.11
C VAL A 199 -19.04 28.22 -6.81
N SER A 200 -18.97 28.14 -8.15
CA SER A 200 -19.77 27.19 -8.91
C SER A 200 -19.37 25.73 -8.63
N TYR A 201 -18.07 25.44 -8.50
CA TYR A 201 -17.59 24.10 -8.11
C TYR A 201 -17.97 23.79 -6.67
N ALA A 202 -17.80 24.73 -5.75
CA ALA A 202 -18.18 24.55 -4.35
C ALA A 202 -19.68 24.26 -4.21
N LYS A 203 -20.54 24.96 -4.97
CA LYS A 203 -21.98 24.68 -5.00
C LYS A 203 -22.26 23.27 -5.52
N ARG A 204 -21.64 22.85 -6.63
CA ARG A 204 -21.87 21.51 -7.21
C ARG A 204 -21.38 20.39 -6.28
N ALA A 205 -20.25 20.59 -5.61
CA ALA A 205 -19.75 19.66 -4.58
C ALA A 205 -20.75 19.57 -3.41
N LYS A 206 -21.24 20.71 -2.93
CA LYS A 206 -22.27 20.78 -1.89
C LYS A 206 -23.58 20.09 -2.29
N ASP A 207 -24.07 20.33 -3.50
CA ASP A 207 -25.29 19.68 -4.02
C ASP A 207 -25.12 18.16 -4.14
N ALA A 208 -23.91 17.69 -4.45
CA ALA A 208 -23.57 16.26 -4.42
C ALA A 208 -23.33 15.73 -2.98
N GLY A 209 -23.25 16.61 -1.97
CA GLY A 209 -22.90 16.30 -0.58
C GLY A 209 -21.44 15.88 -0.39
N GLY A 210 -20.54 16.34 -1.26
CA GLY A 210 -19.10 16.05 -1.19
C GLY A 210 -18.26 17.25 -0.75
N ALA A 211 -16.98 17.00 -0.61
CA ALA A 211 -15.93 18.00 -0.40
C ALA A 211 -15.39 18.51 -1.74
N LEU A 212 -14.69 19.64 -1.68
CA LEU A 212 -13.99 20.21 -2.83
C LEU A 212 -12.48 20.15 -2.60
N GLN A 213 -11.74 19.52 -3.52
CA GLN A 213 -10.31 19.71 -3.62
C GLN A 213 -10.03 20.84 -4.61
N ILE A 214 -9.19 21.80 -4.23
CA ILE A 214 -8.83 22.94 -5.08
C ILE A 214 -7.32 22.88 -5.34
N ALA A 215 -6.93 22.65 -6.59
CA ALA A 215 -5.58 22.92 -7.05
C ALA A 215 -5.47 24.42 -7.33
N TRP A 216 -4.77 25.16 -6.47
CA TRP A 216 -4.65 26.62 -6.57
C TRP A 216 -3.27 27.03 -7.08
N GLU A 217 -3.22 27.49 -8.33
CA GLU A 217 -1.99 27.66 -9.09
C GLU A 217 -1.57 29.15 -9.18
N PRO A 218 -0.37 29.51 -8.70
CA PRO A 218 0.17 30.85 -8.87
C PRO A 218 0.90 30.99 -10.21
N ASP A 219 0.15 31.08 -11.31
CA ASP A 219 0.65 31.09 -12.70
C ASP A 219 1.69 32.18 -13.02
N ASN A 220 1.79 33.20 -12.16
CA ASN A 220 2.74 34.29 -12.27
C ASN A 220 3.89 34.20 -11.24
N GLY A 221 4.14 33.00 -10.70
CA GLY A 221 5.15 32.73 -9.69
C GLY A 221 4.70 33.08 -8.27
N LEU A 222 5.61 32.95 -7.31
CA LEU A 222 5.30 33.11 -5.87
C LEU A 222 5.29 34.57 -5.39
N ASP A 223 5.88 35.51 -6.14
CA ASP A 223 5.97 36.92 -5.73
C ASP A 223 4.60 37.59 -5.50
N PRO A 224 3.59 37.43 -6.39
CA PRO A 224 2.26 38.03 -6.21
C PRO A 224 1.46 37.44 -5.04
N VAL A 225 1.90 36.30 -4.49
CA VAL A 225 1.21 35.60 -3.41
C VAL A 225 1.44 36.34 -2.11
N THR A 226 0.48 37.14 -1.67
CA THR A 226 0.60 38.01 -0.49
C THR A 226 -0.64 37.95 0.37
N ASP A 227 -0.46 38.20 1.67
CA ASP A 227 -1.59 38.44 2.57
C ASP A 227 -2.16 39.84 2.31
N GLY A 228 -3.30 39.88 1.63
CA GLY A 228 -3.95 41.12 1.25
C GLY A 228 -5.45 40.92 1.03
N ALA A 229 -6.13 41.99 0.60
CA ALA A 229 -7.59 42.00 0.45
C ALA A 229 -8.12 40.84 -0.43
N TYR A 230 -7.38 40.49 -1.48
CA TYR A 230 -7.70 39.35 -2.35
C TYR A 230 -7.76 38.03 -1.57
N LEU A 231 -6.66 37.64 -0.90
CA LEU A 231 -6.61 36.40 -0.13
C LEU A 231 -7.66 36.36 0.98
N ARG A 232 -7.86 37.48 1.68
CA ARG A 232 -8.87 37.58 2.75
C ARG A 232 -10.30 37.45 2.23
N SER A 233 -10.61 38.00 1.06
CA SER A 233 -11.91 37.78 0.39
C SER A 233 -12.08 36.33 -0.01
N TRP A 234 -11.04 35.75 -0.62
CA TRP A 234 -11.03 34.36 -1.06
C TRP A 234 -11.27 33.40 0.11
N ALA A 235 -10.60 33.61 1.25
CA ALA A 235 -10.80 32.83 2.47
C ALA A 235 -12.24 32.95 3.01
N LYS A 236 -12.83 34.15 3.02
CA LYS A 236 -14.24 34.34 3.43
C LYS A 236 -15.20 33.57 2.52
N GLU A 237 -14.97 33.56 1.21
CA GLU A 237 -15.79 32.79 0.26
C GLU A 237 -15.61 31.27 0.46
N ALA A 238 -14.38 30.82 0.71
CA ALA A 238 -14.10 29.42 1.06
C ALA A 238 -14.83 28.99 2.34
N LYS A 239 -14.89 29.86 3.35
CA LYS A 239 -15.70 29.65 4.56
C LYS A 239 -17.20 29.61 4.25
N ALA A 240 -17.68 30.54 3.44
CA ALA A 240 -19.09 30.65 3.08
C ALA A 240 -19.61 29.46 2.24
N ALA A 241 -18.71 28.74 1.54
CA ALA A 241 -19.06 27.49 0.85
C ALA A 241 -19.70 26.46 1.81
N GLY A 242 -19.24 26.41 3.06
CA GLY A 242 -19.82 25.57 4.11
C GLY A 242 -19.71 24.07 3.84
N ILE A 243 -18.66 23.66 3.12
CA ILE A 243 -18.27 22.27 2.87
C ILE A 243 -16.80 22.08 3.24
N PRO A 244 -16.33 20.83 3.48
CA PRO A 244 -14.90 20.55 3.58
C PRO A 244 -14.17 20.93 2.29
N ILE A 245 -13.03 21.61 2.43
CA ILE A 245 -12.17 21.98 1.31
C ILE A 245 -10.76 21.44 1.55
N PHE A 246 -10.19 20.77 0.55
CA PHE A 246 -8.79 20.35 0.52
C PHE A 246 -8.03 21.31 -0.41
N LEU A 247 -7.28 22.26 0.15
CA LEU A 247 -6.58 23.27 -0.62
C LEU A 247 -5.15 22.82 -0.95
N ARG A 248 -4.94 22.43 -2.21
CA ARG A 248 -3.64 22.09 -2.80
C ARG A 248 -3.04 23.35 -3.42
N PHE A 249 -2.38 24.18 -2.61
CA PHE A 249 -1.69 25.37 -3.10
C PHE A 249 -0.35 25.01 -3.76
N ALA A 250 -0.14 25.52 -4.97
CA ALA A 250 1.13 25.42 -5.69
C ALA A 250 1.70 23.98 -5.67
N GLY A 251 0.90 23.03 -6.12
CA GLY A 251 1.29 21.61 -6.20
C GLY A 251 2.46 21.39 -7.15
N GLU A 252 3.12 20.24 -7.05
CA GLU A 252 4.23 19.81 -7.92
C GLU A 252 5.42 20.77 -7.96
N MET A 253 5.59 21.57 -6.91
CA MET A 253 6.67 22.54 -6.75
C MET A 253 8.09 21.96 -6.87
N ASN A 254 8.26 20.65 -6.70
CA ASN A 254 9.53 19.95 -6.87
C ASN A 254 9.92 19.72 -8.34
N GLY A 255 9.00 19.90 -9.29
CA GLY A 255 9.26 19.76 -10.72
C GLY A 255 9.53 21.10 -11.43
N ALA A 256 10.49 21.12 -12.36
CA ALA A 256 10.85 22.35 -13.10
C ALA A 256 9.81 22.79 -14.15
N TRP A 257 8.71 22.05 -14.32
CA TRP A 257 7.63 22.39 -15.25
C TRP A 257 6.66 23.46 -14.72
N VAL A 258 6.69 23.77 -13.41
CA VAL A 258 5.87 24.83 -12.81
C VAL A 258 6.69 26.09 -12.51
N LYS A 259 6.07 27.26 -12.62
CA LYS A 259 6.74 28.56 -12.39
C LYS A 259 7.06 28.86 -10.92
N TRP A 260 6.53 28.08 -10.00
CA TRP A 260 6.77 28.20 -8.56
C TRP A 260 7.85 27.20 -8.04
N HIS A 261 8.61 26.61 -8.95
CA HIS A 261 9.80 25.81 -8.66
C HIS A 261 11.06 26.69 -8.45
N GLY A 262 12.11 26.11 -7.88
CA GLY A 262 13.46 26.65 -7.77
C GLY A 262 13.78 27.40 -6.47
N ASN A 263 12.76 27.78 -5.67
CA ASN A 263 12.96 28.51 -4.42
C ASN A 263 12.14 27.91 -3.25
N PRO A 264 12.63 26.83 -2.61
CA PRO A 264 11.92 26.18 -1.52
C PRO A 264 11.66 27.09 -0.31
N ALA A 265 12.59 27.99 0.02
CA ALA A 265 12.43 28.92 1.13
C ALA A 265 11.26 29.89 0.91
N GLN A 266 11.14 30.44 -0.30
CA GLN A 266 10.00 31.29 -0.66
C GLN A 266 8.70 30.49 -0.66
N TYR A 267 8.69 29.28 -1.23
CA TYR A 267 7.53 28.40 -1.22
C TYR A 267 7.02 28.15 0.20
N ILE A 268 7.92 27.75 1.11
CA ILE A 268 7.59 27.49 2.51
C ILE A 268 7.00 28.74 3.17
N ALA A 269 7.59 29.92 2.95
CA ALA A 269 7.08 31.17 3.50
C ALA A 269 5.66 31.48 3.02
N LYS A 270 5.36 31.28 1.73
CA LYS A 270 4.01 31.49 1.17
C LYS A 270 3.00 30.47 1.69
N PHE A 271 3.40 29.20 1.76
CA PHE A 271 2.54 28.13 2.27
C PHE A 271 2.14 28.37 3.72
N ARG A 272 3.10 28.74 4.58
CA ARG A 272 2.86 29.06 6.00
C ARG A 272 1.93 30.26 6.17
N MET A 273 2.16 31.32 5.40
CA MET A 273 1.28 32.50 5.40
C MET A 273 -0.16 32.14 5.02
N LEU A 274 -0.35 31.34 3.96
CA LEU A 274 -1.68 30.89 3.56
C LEU A 274 -2.33 30.05 4.66
N HIS A 275 -1.60 29.09 5.23
CA HIS A 275 -2.08 28.28 6.35
C HIS A 275 -2.60 29.17 7.49
N ASP A 276 -1.84 30.18 7.92
CA ASP A 276 -2.23 31.03 9.06
C ASP A 276 -3.50 31.84 8.76
N VAL A 277 -3.67 32.30 7.51
CA VAL A 277 -4.90 32.94 7.06
C VAL A 277 -6.07 31.97 7.10
N PHE A 278 -5.95 30.79 6.49
CA PHE A 278 -7.05 29.82 6.42
C PHE A 278 -7.41 29.23 7.79
N ALA A 279 -6.42 29.00 8.67
CA ALA A 279 -6.65 28.54 10.04
C ALA A 279 -7.56 29.51 10.82
N THR A 280 -7.44 30.82 10.56
CA THR A 280 -8.24 31.86 11.22
C THR A 280 -9.56 32.12 10.49
N ASP A 281 -9.49 32.34 9.18
CA ASP A 281 -10.59 32.92 8.41
C ASP A 281 -11.52 31.87 7.81
N ALA A 282 -11.06 30.62 7.65
CA ALA A 282 -11.77 29.53 6.98
C ALA A 282 -11.39 28.14 7.52
N PRO A 283 -11.78 27.81 8.77
CA PRO A 283 -11.38 26.57 9.43
C PRO A 283 -11.88 25.29 8.73
N ASN A 284 -12.84 25.40 7.79
CA ASN A 284 -13.29 24.31 6.93
C ASN A 284 -12.32 23.98 5.76
N VAL A 285 -11.17 24.65 5.68
CA VAL A 285 -10.10 24.37 4.70
C VAL A 285 -8.99 23.56 5.36
N ALA A 286 -8.66 22.41 4.79
CA ALA A 286 -7.46 21.62 5.11
C ALA A 286 -6.33 21.99 4.12
N MET A 287 -5.15 22.28 4.64
CA MET A 287 -3.97 22.62 3.84
C MET A 287 -3.27 21.34 3.35
N VAL A 288 -3.19 21.18 2.03
CA VAL A 288 -2.57 20.02 1.37
C VAL A 288 -1.23 20.43 0.77
N TRP A 289 -0.14 19.89 1.30
CA TRP A 289 1.17 20.00 0.66
C TRP A 289 1.34 18.83 -0.31
N SER A 290 1.48 19.10 -1.60
CA SER A 290 1.41 18.07 -2.63
C SER A 290 2.53 18.19 -3.68
N PRO A 291 3.69 17.55 -3.48
CA PRO A 291 4.69 17.37 -4.51
C PRO A 291 4.18 16.50 -5.68
N GLY A 292 4.91 16.51 -6.80
CA GLY A 292 4.88 15.43 -7.77
C GLY A 292 5.75 14.28 -7.27
N ASP A 293 5.43 13.05 -7.64
CA ASP A 293 6.23 11.88 -7.22
C ASP A 293 7.64 11.85 -7.82
N VAL A 294 7.85 12.59 -8.91
CA VAL A 294 9.15 12.91 -9.50
C VAL A 294 9.34 14.42 -9.65
N PRO A 295 10.58 14.93 -9.61
CA PRO A 295 11.79 14.25 -9.12
C PRO A 295 11.74 14.04 -7.61
N ALA A 296 12.04 12.82 -7.16
CA ALA A 296 11.84 12.43 -5.76
C ALA A 296 12.82 13.11 -4.79
N ASN A 297 14.04 13.42 -5.25
CA ASN A 297 15.08 14.03 -4.41
C ASN A 297 14.80 15.49 -4.07
N ASP A 298 13.96 16.16 -4.86
CA ASP A 298 13.61 17.58 -4.67
C ASP A 298 12.31 17.76 -3.88
N ILE A 299 11.72 16.70 -3.33
CA ILE A 299 10.49 16.76 -2.53
C ILE A 299 10.73 17.42 -1.17
N ASP A 300 11.63 16.85 -0.37
CA ASP A 300 11.80 17.20 1.04
C ASP A 300 12.20 18.67 1.28
N PRO A 301 13.03 19.33 0.43
CA PRO A 301 13.35 20.75 0.58
C PRO A 301 12.15 21.70 0.61
N TYR A 302 11.00 21.32 0.02
CA TYR A 302 9.79 22.16 -0.03
C TYR A 302 8.83 21.93 1.14
N TYR A 303 9.13 21.01 2.07
CA TYR A 303 8.21 20.65 3.13
C TYR A 303 7.98 21.82 4.12
N PRO A 304 6.74 22.36 4.27
CA PRO A 304 6.48 23.53 5.12
C PRO A 304 6.59 23.26 6.63
N GLY A 305 6.61 21.99 7.05
CA GLY A 305 6.63 21.55 8.44
C GLY A 305 5.26 21.11 8.97
N ASP A 306 5.26 20.21 9.96
CA ASP A 306 4.05 19.56 10.48
C ASP A 306 2.97 20.53 11.00
N ALA A 307 3.37 21.69 11.51
CA ALA A 307 2.45 22.67 12.06
C ALA A 307 1.56 23.35 11.00
N TYR A 308 1.93 23.25 9.71
CA TYR A 308 1.28 23.97 8.61
C TYR A 308 0.60 23.05 7.60
N VAL A 309 0.86 21.74 7.67
CA VAL A 309 0.34 20.74 6.72
C VAL A 309 -0.70 19.88 7.41
N ASP A 310 -1.94 19.88 6.91
CA ASP A 310 -2.97 18.94 7.36
C ASP A 310 -2.81 17.58 6.65
N TRP A 311 -2.54 17.61 5.34
CA TRP A 311 -2.42 16.42 4.48
C TRP A 311 -1.18 16.47 3.60
N VAL A 312 -0.53 15.31 3.42
CA VAL A 312 0.51 15.13 2.40
C VAL A 312 -0.15 14.58 1.14
N GLY A 313 -0.25 15.41 0.12
CA GLY A 313 -0.69 15.03 -1.22
C GLY A 313 0.46 14.50 -2.07
N VAL A 314 0.13 13.87 -3.18
CA VAL A 314 1.06 13.64 -4.29
C VAL A 314 0.32 13.64 -5.63
N SER A 315 0.94 14.19 -6.66
CA SER A 315 0.57 13.89 -8.05
C SER A 315 1.38 12.68 -8.51
N LEU A 316 0.71 11.57 -8.82
CA LEU A 316 1.33 10.30 -9.15
C LEU A 316 0.63 9.69 -10.34
N TYR A 317 1.30 9.67 -11.48
CA TYR A 317 0.81 9.07 -12.72
C TYR A 317 1.68 7.87 -13.09
N ILE A 318 1.03 6.85 -13.65
CA ILE A 318 1.74 5.77 -14.34
C ILE A 318 1.22 5.71 -15.77
N GLU A 319 2.16 5.58 -16.71
CA GLU A 319 1.89 5.59 -18.14
C GLU A 319 2.58 4.37 -18.79
N PRO A 320 2.14 3.92 -19.97
CA PRO A 320 2.81 2.85 -20.70
C PRO A 320 4.25 3.19 -21.13
N TYR A 321 4.49 4.48 -21.36
CA TYR A 321 5.76 5.05 -21.80
C TYR A 321 6.08 6.28 -20.96
N GLU A 322 7.37 6.56 -20.76
CA GLU A 322 7.80 7.76 -20.07
C GLU A 322 7.25 9.03 -20.78
N ASN A 323 6.60 9.91 -20.02
CA ASN A 323 5.92 11.12 -20.52
C ASN A 323 4.90 10.87 -21.65
N GLY A 324 4.37 9.65 -21.76
CA GLY A 324 3.46 9.25 -22.83
C GLY A 324 4.08 9.23 -24.23
N ASP A 325 5.42 9.25 -24.34
CA ASP A 325 6.14 9.24 -25.62
C ASP A 325 6.64 7.81 -25.94
N PRO A 326 6.10 7.14 -26.97
CA PRO A 326 6.50 5.78 -27.34
C PRO A 326 7.96 5.67 -27.84
N SER A 327 8.65 6.79 -28.08
CA SER A 327 10.08 6.79 -28.38
C SER A 327 10.97 6.70 -27.13
N LEU A 328 10.38 6.94 -25.94
CA LEU A 328 11.05 6.81 -24.65
C LEU A 328 10.84 5.41 -24.05
N PRO A 329 11.62 5.03 -23.02
CA PRO A 329 11.52 3.71 -22.40
C PRO A 329 10.11 3.34 -21.95
N SER A 330 9.78 2.05 -22.04
CA SER A 330 8.53 1.52 -21.52
C SER A 330 8.48 1.62 -20.00
N MET A 331 7.32 2.00 -19.48
CA MET A 331 6.99 2.05 -18.07
C MET A 331 5.91 1.02 -17.69
N LEU A 332 5.60 0.05 -18.55
CA LEU A 332 4.56 -0.96 -18.31
C LEU A 332 4.81 -1.78 -17.03
N ALA A 333 6.08 -2.05 -16.71
CA ALA A 333 6.47 -2.77 -15.50
C ALA A 333 6.52 -1.89 -14.24
N THR A 334 6.40 -0.57 -14.39
CA THR A 334 6.35 0.37 -13.27
C THR A 334 5.00 0.24 -12.57
N SER A 335 5.02 0.18 -11.24
CA SER A 335 3.81 0.06 -10.40
C SER A 335 3.57 1.33 -9.60
N ASN A 336 2.32 1.83 -9.62
CA ASN A 336 1.88 2.93 -8.75
C ASN A 336 2.05 2.62 -7.26
N VAL A 337 1.99 1.35 -6.88
CA VAL A 337 2.19 0.89 -5.49
C VAL A 337 3.58 1.29 -4.97
N GLU A 338 4.63 1.10 -5.77
CA GLU A 338 6.01 1.32 -5.33
C GLU A 338 6.42 2.79 -5.38
N ARG A 339 5.86 3.56 -6.33
CA ARG A 339 6.12 5.00 -6.43
C ARG A 339 5.66 5.77 -5.19
N LEU A 340 4.67 5.26 -4.45
CA LEU A 340 4.22 5.88 -3.20
C LEU A 340 5.13 5.56 -2.00
N THR A 341 5.92 4.48 -2.05
CA THR A 341 6.64 3.92 -0.88
C THR A 341 7.50 4.94 -0.15
N ARG A 342 8.32 5.71 -0.88
CA ARG A 342 9.23 6.71 -0.27
C ARG A 342 8.42 7.76 0.49
N LEU A 343 7.41 8.33 -0.15
CA LEU A 343 6.59 9.39 0.45
C LEU A 343 5.80 8.85 1.65
N TYR A 344 5.25 7.64 1.51
CA TYR A 344 4.55 6.96 2.60
C TYR A 344 5.46 6.79 3.82
N ASN A 345 6.62 6.16 3.65
CA ASN A 345 7.56 5.89 4.75
C ASN A 345 8.07 7.17 5.43
N THR A 346 8.09 8.30 4.70
CA THR A 346 8.60 9.58 5.23
C THR A 346 7.56 10.33 6.07
N TYR A 347 6.27 10.23 5.71
CA TYR A 347 5.22 11.11 6.24
C TYR A 347 4.05 10.39 6.93
N ALA A 348 3.80 9.11 6.64
CA ALA A 348 2.59 8.39 7.06
C ALA A 348 2.40 8.32 8.59
N ASP A 349 3.49 8.28 9.36
CA ASP A 349 3.44 8.26 10.82
C ASP A 349 2.86 9.54 11.44
N ARG A 350 2.92 10.67 10.70
CA ARG A 350 2.58 12.01 11.19
C ARG A 350 1.41 12.65 10.45
N LYS A 351 1.20 12.31 9.18
CA LYS A 351 0.20 12.93 8.30
C LYS A 351 -0.58 11.89 7.50
N PRO A 352 -1.89 12.08 7.27
CA PRO A 352 -2.60 11.29 6.28
C PRO A 352 -2.07 11.65 4.88
N LEU A 353 -1.99 10.63 4.02
CA LEU A 353 -1.61 10.79 2.63
C LEU A 353 -2.85 10.85 1.72
N MET A 354 -2.73 11.57 0.63
CA MET A 354 -3.67 11.51 -0.49
C MET A 354 -2.94 11.43 -1.82
N LEU A 355 -3.43 10.62 -2.75
CA LEU A 355 -3.14 10.83 -4.17
C LEU A 355 -4.00 12.02 -4.57
N SER A 356 -3.41 13.21 -4.57
CA SER A 356 -4.12 14.45 -4.89
C SER A 356 -4.49 14.50 -6.37
N GLU A 357 -3.75 13.75 -7.18
CA GLU A 357 -4.02 13.57 -8.60
C GLU A 357 -3.35 12.27 -9.05
N THR A 358 -4.08 11.44 -9.77
CA THR A 358 -3.56 10.19 -10.34
C THR A 358 -4.41 9.75 -11.51
N GLY A 359 -3.82 9.00 -12.43
CA GLY A 359 -4.52 8.44 -13.56
C GLY A 359 -3.81 7.19 -14.06
N VAL A 360 -4.58 6.30 -14.69
CA VAL A 360 -4.07 5.13 -15.40
C VAL A 360 -4.71 5.13 -16.78
N PRO A 361 -3.96 5.35 -17.86
CA PRO A 361 -4.55 5.40 -19.18
C PRO A 361 -4.87 4.00 -19.69
N HIS A 362 -5.97 3.88 -20.42
CA HIS A 362 -6.36 2.65 -21.10
C HIS A 362 -6.11 2.69 -22.60
N TYR A 363 -5.76 3.87 -23.13
CA TYR A 363 -5.37 4.05 -24.52
C TYR A 363 -4.27 5.11 -24.63
N SER A 364 -3.33 4.93 -25.55
CA SER A 364 -2.34 5.94 -25.90
C SER A 364 -2.60 6.42 -27.32
N HIS A 365 -2.96 7.70 -27.48
CA HIS A 365 -3.15 8.33 -28.79
C HIS A 365 -1.82 8.60 -29.51
N SER A 366 -0.70 8.68 -28.78
CA SER A 366 0.64 8.86 -29.36
C SER A 366 1.14 7.56 -29.99
N ALA A 367 0.93 6.44 -29.31
CA ALA A 367 1.28 5.11 -29.82
C ALA A 367 0.19 4.53 -30.75
N GLY A 368 -1.07 4.96 -30.60
CA GLY A 368 -2.21 4.35 -31.28
C GLY A 368 -2.59 2.98 -30.71
N GLU A 369 -2.31 2.73 -29.43
CA GLU A 369 -2.32 1.41 -28.80
C GLU A 369 -3.33 1.33 -27.63
N ASP A 370 -4.01 0.19 -27.51
CA ASP A 370 -4.89 -0.14 -26.39
C ASP A 370 -4.10 -0.78 -25.24
N TYR A 371 -4.38 -0.29 -24.04
CA TYR A 371 -3.79 -0.73 -22.78
C TYR A 371 -4.86 -1.17 -21.78
N THR A 372 -6.03 -1.60 -22.24
CA THR A 372 -7.19 -1.90 -21.37
C THR A 372 -6.86 -2.98 -20.32
N GLU A 373 -6.14 -4.05 -20.68
CA GLU A 373 -5.73 -5.09 -19.72
C GLU A 373 -4.77 -4.54 -18.66
N TRP A 374 -3.78 -3.74 -19.08
CA TRP A 374 -2.81 -3.10 -18.19
C TRP A 374 -3.47 -2.04 -17.29
N ALA A 375 -4.43 -1.30 -17.82
CA ALA A 375 -5.22 -0.33 -17.07
C ALA A 375 -6.07 -1.01 -16.00
N LYS A 376 -6.75 -2.12 -16.32
CA LYS A 376 -7.48 -2.92 -15.32
C LYS A 376 -6.54 -3.39 -14.20
N LEU A 377 -5.37 -3.91 -14.53
CA LEU A 377 -4.38 -4.33 -13.52
C LEU A 377 -3.99 -3.18 -12.57
N ASN A 378 -3.74 -1.99 -13.12
CA ASN A 378 -3.29 -0.85 -12.33
C ASN A 378 -4.42 -0.10 -11.61
N LEU A 379 -5.66 -0.14 -12.13
CA LEU A 379 -6.85 0.29 -11.40
C LEU A 379 -7.12 -0.60 -10.19
N GLN A 380 -6.94 -1.92 -10.32
CA GLN A 380 -7.01 -2.83 -9.17
C GLN A 380 -5.97 -2.45 -8.11
N ARG A 381 -4.73 -2.21 -8.53
CA ARG A 381 -3.67 -1.76 -7.62
C ARG A 381 -4.05 -0.47 -6.91
N LEU A 382 -4.61 0.49 -7.65
CA LEU A 382 -4.98 1.79 -7.12
C LEU A 382 -6.11 1.72 -6.08
N TYR A 383 -7.17 0.96 -6.35
CA TYR A 383 -8.39 0.98 -5.53
C TYR A 383 -8.54 -0.18 -4.54
N GLU A 384 -7.77 -1.26 -4.71
CA GLU A 384 -7.70 -2.35 -3.73
C GLU A 384 -6.35 -2.36 -3.02
N ILE A 385 -5.26 -2.58 -3.76
CA ILE A 385 -3.95 -2.89 -3.14
C ILE A 385 -3.36 -1.72 -2.37
N MET A 386 -3.34 -0.52 -2.96
CA MET A 386 -2.74 0.65 -2.32
C MET A 386 -3.43 1.01 -1.00
N PRO A 387 -4.77 1.08 -0.90
CA PRO A 387 -5.47 1.26 0.37
C PRO A 387 -5.10 0.23 1.46
N TYR A 388 -4.83 -1.03 1.10
CA TYR A 388 -4.56 -2.10 2.07
C TYR A 388 -3.09 -2.13 2.53
N LYS A 389 -2.18 -1.88 1.58
CA LYS A 389 -0.74 -1.79 1.80
C LYS A 389 -0.37 -0.52 2.56
N TYR A 390 -1.04 0.58 2.20
CA TYR A 390 -0.82 1.92 2.72
C TYR A 390 -2.06 2.42 3.48
N PRO A 391 -2.37 1.90 4.67
CA PRO A 391 -3.57 2.27 5.42
C PRO A 391 -3.63 3.75 5.85
N ARG A 392 -2.51 4.49 5.76
CA ARG A 392 -2.46 5.97 5.90
C ARG A 392 -2.73 6.73 4.60
N LEU A 393 -2.92 6.04 3.46
CA LEU A 393 -3.48 6.60 2.23
C LEU A 393 -4.99 6.77 2.40
N LYS A 394 -5.42 7.99 2.71
CA LYS A 394 -6.78 8.32 3.13
C LYS A 394 -7.62 8.96 2.03
N ALA A 395 -7.05 9.30 0.88
CA ALA A 395 -7.83 9.73 -0.30
C ALA A 395 -7.12 9.42 -1.62
N ILE A 396 -7.91 9.14 -2.66
CA ILE A 396 -7.46 8.96 -4.04
C ILE A 396 -8.31 9.84 -4.95
N THR A 397 -7.71 10.84 -5.58
CA THR A 397 -8.38 11.73 -6.53
C THR A 397 -7.96 11.39 -7.96
N TYR A 398 -8.86 10.79 -8.71
CA TYR A 398 -8.59 10.32 -10.07
C TYR A 398 -8.79 11.42 -11.12
N PHE A 399 -7.87 11.55 -12.07
CA PHE A 399 -7.91 12.49 -13.18
C PHE A 399 -8.60 11.85 -14.39
N ASN A 400 -9.93 12.02 -14.47
CA ASN A 400 -10.79 11.34 -15.43
C ASN A 400 -10.92 12.15 -16.73
N VAL A 401 -9.89 12.08 -17.58
CA VAL A 401 -9.76 12.91 -18.78
C VAL A 401 -9.21 12.10 -19.95
N ASP A 402 -9.80 12.28 -21.13
CA ASP A 402 -9.14 11.91 -22.38
C ASP A 402 -8.18 13.03 -22.83
N GLN A 403 -6.87 12.88 -22.56
CA GLN A 403 -5.90 13.90 -22.94
C GLN A 403 -5.51 13.78 -24.42
N GLN A 404 -5.99 14.73 -25.22
CA GLN A 404 -5.70 14.83 -26.65
C GLN A 404 -4.73 15.97 -27.01
N MET A 405 -4.00 16.52 -26.04
CA MET A 405 -3.07 17.64 -26.27
C MET A 405 -1.79 17.17 -26.99
N ASN A 406 -1.14 18.09 -27.72
CA ASN A 406 -0.02 17.77 -28.62
C ASN A 406 1.20 17.11 -27.95
N ASN A 407 1.37 17.23 -26.63
CA ASN A 407 2.62 16.90 -25.92
C ASN A 407 2.49 15.74 -24.91
N ALA A 408 1.29 15.21 -24.69
CA ALA A 408 1.01 13.99 -23.92
C ALA A 408 -0.39 13.48 -24.32
N LYS A 409 -0.45 12.25 -24.84
CA LYS A 409 -1.57 11.73 -25.63
C LYS A 409 -2.10 10.43 -25.02
N ASN A 410 -2.76 10.53 -23.88
CA ASN A 410 -3.21 9.38 -23.10
C ASN A 410 -4.69 9.54 -22.70
N ASP A 411 -5.49 8.49 -22.92
CA ASP A 411 -6.88 8.45 -22.49
C ASP A 411 -6.99 7.86 -21.08
N TYR A 412 -7.14 8.74 -20.09
CA TYR A 412 -7.41 8.40 -18.69
C TYR A 412 -8.89 8.31 -18.39
N SER A 413 -9.78 8.57 -19.34
CA SER A 413 -11.21 8.59 -19.07
C SER A 413 -11.73 7.20 -18.73
N LEU A 414 -12.49 7.12 -17.65
CA LEU A 414 -13.14 5.93 -17.17
C LEU A 414 -14.46 5.65 -17.88
N SER A 415 -15.03 6.63 -18.62
CA SER A 415 -16.38 6.52 -19.21
C SER A 415 -16.39 6.33 -20.73
N THR A 416 -15.25 6.56 -21.40
CA THR A 416 -15.05 6.35 -22.84
C THR A 416 -14.92 4.87 -23.21
N SER A 417 -14.43 4.03 -22.30
CA SER A 417 -14.42 2.56 -22.43
C SER A 417 -15.43 1.91 -21.48
N SER A 418 -16.39 1.15 -22.02
CA SER A 418 -17.38 0.40 -21.20
C SER A 418 -16.74 -0.63 -20.28
N ASP A 419 -15.64 -1.21 -20.75
CA ASP A 419 -14.85 -2.20 -20.03
C ASP A 419 -14.17 -1.59 -18.80
N ILE A 420 -13.55 -0.43 -18.98
CA ILE A 420 -12.92 0.33 -17.89
C ILE A 420 -13.98 0.86 -16.93
N GLN A 421 -15.08 1.41 -17.45
CA GLN A 421 -16.17 1.93 -16.63
C GLN A 421 -16.76 0.85 -15.70
N THR A 422 -17.05 -0.32 -16.26
CA THR A 422 -17.63 -1.44 -15.52
C THR A 422 -16.65 -1.94 -14.47
N TYR A 423 -15.38 -2.11 -14.85
CA TYR A 423 -14.34 -2.57 -13.93
C TYR A 423 -14.10 -1.59 -12.78
N TYR A 424 -14.00 -0.29 -13.08
CA TYR A 424 -13.91 0.76 -12.07
C TYR A 424 -15.11 0.74 -11.11
N SER A 425 -16.33 0.63 -11.63
CA SER A 425 -17.56 0.56 -10.82
C SER A 425 -17.56 -0.65 -9.87
N GLN A 426 -17.02 -1.79 -10.32
CA GLN A 426 -16.85 -2.98 -9.48
C GLN A 426 -15.85 -2.73 -8.35
N LEU A 427 -14.70 -2.12 -8.63
CA LEU A 427 -13.67 -1.83 -7.62
C LEU A 427 -14.18 -0.86 -6.55
N ILE A 428 -14.82 0.24 -6.96
CA ILE A 428 -15.26 1.27 -6.01
C ILE A 428 -16.46 0.85 -5.15
N ALA A 429 -17.15 -0.24 -5.49
CA ALA A 429 -18.21 -0.79 -4.67
C ALA A 429 -17.75 -1.17 -3.25
N ASN A 430 -16.44 -1.42 -3.08
CA ASN A 430 -15.84 -1.72 -1.79
C ASN A 430 -16.18 -0.66 -0.71
N PRO A 431 -16.81 -1.03 0.41
CA PRO A 431 -17.14 -0.14 1.52
C PRO A 431 -15.94 0.56 2.17
N TYR A 432 -14.72 0.02 2.04
CA TYR A 432 -13.47 0.66 2.47
C TYR A 432 -13.22 2.00 1.74
N LEU A 433 -13.76 2.13 0.52
CA LEU A 433 -13.68 3.35 -0.28
C LEU A 433 -14.85 4.27 0.07
N LEU A 434 -14.55 5.37 0.75
CA LEU A 434 -15.53 6.26 1.38
C LEU A 434 -16.11 7.27 0.37
N SER A 435 -17.42 7.51 0.45
CA SER A 435 -18.18 8.39 -0.45
C SER A 435 -18.60 9.73 0.18
N GLU A 436 -18.17 10.00 1.41
CA GLU A 436 -18.51 11.21 2.16
C GLU A 436 -17.35 11.61 3.06
N VAL A 437 -17.00 12.90 3.05
CA VAL A 437 -16.01 13.47 3.97
C VAL A 437 -16.72 13.94 5.23
N LYS A 438 -16.36 13.35 6.37
CA LYS A 438 -16.83 13.74 7.70
C LYS A 438 -15.75 13.45 8.74
N ASP A 439 -15.85 14.10 9.88
CA ASP A 439 -14.90 13.89 10.98
C ASP A 439 -14.93 12.44 11.45
N ALA A 440 -13.75 11.83 11.59
CA ALA A 440 -13.59 10.44 12.02
C ALA A 440 -14.43 9.45 11.18
N ALA A 441 -14.54 9.69 9.87
CA ALA A 441 -15.23 8.78 8.97
C ALA A 441 -14.62 7.37 9.01
N LYS A 442 -15.48 6.37 8.79
CA LYS A 442 -15.12 4.96 8.66
C LYS A 442 -16.20 4.20 7.88
N PRO A 443 -15.86 3.07 7.24
CA PRO A 443 -16.81 2.13 6.65
C PRO A 443 -17.92 1.72 7.64
N ALA A 444 -19.16 1.63 7.15
CA ALA A 444 -20.32 1.33 8.00
C ALA A 444 -20.33 -0.12 8.51
N ASP A 445 -19.77 -1.03 7.72
CA ASP A 445 -19.65 -2.46 7.97
C ASP A 445 -18.38 -2.84 8.76
N ARG A 446 -17.53 -1.86 9.07
CA ARG A 446 -16.24 -2.05 9.75
C ARG A 446 -15.29 -2.97 9.01
N VAL A 447 -15.43 -3.05 7.68
CA VAL A 447 -14.50 -3.77 6.82
C VAL A 447 -13.19 -3.01 6.76
N GLY A 448 -12.09 -3.74 6.88
CA GLY A 448 -10.73 -3.31 6.61
C GLY A 448 -9.91 -4.46 6.07
N TYR A 449 -8.62 -4.23 5.82
CA TYR A 449 -7.74 -5.24 5.27
C TYR A 449 -6.39 -5.23 5.97
N VAL A 450 -5.85 -6.43 6.18
CA VAL A 450 -4.54 -6.65 6.81
C VAL A 450 -3.69 -7.57 5.94
N PRO A 451 -2.36 -7.40 5.89
CA PRO A 451 -1.49 -8.39 5.28
C PRO A 451 -1.66 -9.73 6.00
N ILE A 452 -1.44 -10.84 5.32
CA ILE A 452 -1.29 -12.13 5.97
C ILE A 452 0.20 -12.30 6.31
N ASP A 453 0.52 -12.04 7.57
CA ASP A 453 1.82 -12.21 8.19
C ASP A 453 1.71 -13.06 9.46
N ALA A 454 2.78 -13.11 10.27
CA ALA A 454 2.80 -13.92 11.49
C ALA A 454 1.71 -13.52 12.51
N ASP A 455 1.39 -12.24 12.58
CA ASP A 455 0.46 -11.65 13.56
C ASP A 455 -0.98 -11.63 13.04
N HIS A 456 -1.15 -11.61 11.72
CA HIS A 456 -2.44 -11.41 11.05
C HIS A 456 -2.90 -12.63 10.24
N GLN A 457 -2.45 -13.83 10.56
CA GLN A 457 -2.85 -15.07 9.86
C GLN A 457 -4.24 -15.61 10.24
N ALA A 458 -4.84 -15.15 11.34
CA ALA A 458 -6.07 -15.71 11.90
C ALA A 458 -7.32 -14.94 11.47
N PHE A 459 -8.40 -15.65 11.13
CA PHE A 459 -9.72 -15.04 10.87
C PHE A 459 -10.85 -15.86 11.53
N THR A 460 -12.05 -15.27 11.64
CA THR A 460 -13.24 -15.98 12.14
C THR A 460 -14.32 -16.03 11.06
N LYS A 461 -15.17 -17.09 11.08
CA LYS A 461 -16.29 -17.33 10.14
C LYS A 461 -15.90 -17.41 8.67
N GLN A 462 -15.50 -16.31 8.05
CA GLN A 462 -15.06 -16.21 6.67
C GLN A 462 -14.15 -15.00 6.48
N THR A 463 -13.34 -15.00 5.43
CA THR A 463 -12.55 -13.85 5.01
C THR A 463 -12.39 -13.82 3.50
N ARG A 464 -12.38 -12.64 2.90
CA ARG A 464 -11.90 -12.43 1.53
C ARG A 464 -10.38 -12.36 1.53
N ILE A 465 -9.74 -13.06 0.60
CA ILE A 465 -8.30 -13.04 0.33
C ILE A 465 -8.07 -12.27 -0.97
N ILE A 466 -7.13 -11.33 -0.95
CA ILE A 466 -6.80 -10.47 -2.09
C ILE A 466 -5.28 -10.46 -2.28
N PRO A 467 -4.75 -10.98 -3.40
CA PRO A 467 -3.32 -10.96 -3.65
C PRO A 467 -2.86 -9.69 -4.36
N PHE A 468 -1.70 -9.18 -3.97
CA PHE A 468 -0.93 -8.26 -4.81
C PHE A 468 0.16 -9.04 -5.53
N ILE A 469 0.05 -9.11 -6.85
CA ILE A 469 1.01 -9.83 -7.70
C ILE A 469 1.62 -8.86 -8.70
N LYS A 470 2.95 -8.83 -8.71
CA LYS A 470 3.77 -8.17 -9.73
C LYS A 470 4.80 -9.16 -10.23
N ILE A 471 4.92 -9.29 -11.53
CA ILE A 471 5.93 -10.10 -12.21
C ILE A 471 6.58 -9.26 -13.31
N PRO A 472 7.83 -9.55 -13.71
CA PRO A 472 8.56 -8.82 -14.75
C PRO A 472 7.79 -8.69 -16.07
N GLU A 473 7.08 -9.75 -16.46
CA GLU A 473 6.31 -9.81 -17.71
C GLU A 473 5.01 -8.99 -17.66
N VAL A 474 4.70 -8.37 -16.52
CA VAL A 474 3.52 -7.53 -16.25
C VAL A 474 2.20 -8.30 -16.21
N TYR A 475 1.93 -9.10 -17.25
CA TYR A 475 0.67 -9.79 -17.43
C TYR A 475 0.68 -11.19 -16.84
N ILE A 476 -0.23 -11.41 -15.89
CA ILE A 476 -0.40 -12.69 -15.21
C ILE A 476 -1.26 -13.60 -16.09
N GLY A 477 -0.81 -14.84 -16.30
CA GLY A 477 -1.54 -15.85 -17.04
C GLY A 477 -2.56 -16.58 -16.18
N LYS A 478 -2.13 -17.05 -15.01
CA LYS A 478 -2.98 -17.78 -14.07
C LYS A 478 -2.46 -17.66 -12.63
N VAL A 479 -3.39 -17.58 -11.68
CA VAL A 479 -3.12 -17.69 -10.24
C VAL A 479 -3.84 -18.94 -9.73
N GLU A 480 -3.11 -19.85 -9.09
CA GLU A 480 -3.69 -20.99 -8.37
C GLU A 480 -3.54 -20.79 -6.86
N TYR A 481 -4.63 -21.01 -6.13
CA TYR A 481 -4.67 -21.00 -4.67
C TYR A 481 -4.68 -22.44 -4.18
N LEU A 482 -3.69 -22.80 -3.37
CA LEU A 482 -3.57 -24.13 -2.80
C LEU A 482 -3.69 -24.04 -1.29
N LEU A 483 -4.66 -24.74 -0.70
CA LEU A 483 -4.78 -24.88 0.74
C LEU A 483 -4.19 -26.22 1.15
N ASN A 484 -3.16 -26.18 2.00
CA ASN A 484 -2.43 -27.37 2.45
C ASN A 484 -1.97 -28.26 1.28
N GLY A 485 -1.45 -27.63 0.21
CA GLY A 485 -0.95 -28.31 -1.00
C GLY A 485 -2.03 -28.72 -2.01
N ARG A 486 -3.33 -28.58 -1.70
CA ARG A 486 -4.43 -28.89 -2.63
C ARG A 486 -4.94 -27.63 -3.32
N VAL A 487 -4.99 -27.61 -4.65
CA VAL A 487 -5.63 -26.53 -5.42
C VAL A 487 -7.11 -26.44 -5.04
N ILE A 488 -7.52 -25.27 -4.55
CA ILE A 488 -8.91 -24.95 -4.18
C ILE A 488 -9.54 -23.92 -5.12
N ALA A 489 -8.74 -23.13 -5.83
CA ALA A 489 -9.21 -22.19 -6.85
C ALA A 489 -8.12 -21.92 -7.88
N SER A 490 -8.54 -21.59 -9.11
CA SER A 490 -7.66 -21.14 -10.20
C SER A 490 -8.34 -19.98 -10.93
N GLN A 491 -7.60 -18.90 -11.19
CA GLN A 491 -8.12 -17.67 -11.80
C GLN A 491 -7.20 -17.20 -12.93
N THR A 492 -7.79 -16.72 -14.02
CA THR A 492 -7.07 -16.21 -15.20
C THR A 492 -7.44 -14.76 -15.54
N SER A 493 -8.38 -14.16 -14.80
CA SER A 493 -8.85 -12.80 -15.02
C SER A 493 -8.95 -12.02 -13.71
N LEU A 494 -8.77 -10.71 -13.81
CA LEU A 494 -8.92 -9.76 -12.72
C LEU A 494 -10.40 -9.52 -12.35
N PRO A 495 -10.71 -9.05 -11.12
CA PRO A 495 -9.79 -8.96 -9.99
C PRO A 495 -9.51 -10.34 -9.39
N TYR A 496 -8.25 -10.58 -8.98
CA TYR A 496 -7.91 -11.80 -8.26
C TYR A 496 -8.39 -11.75 -6.81
N GLY A 497 -8.87 -12.87 -6.29
CA GLY A 497 -9.19 -13.02 -4.88
C GLY A 497 -10.13 -14.20 -4.60
N LEU A 498 -10.16 -14.67 -3.36
CA LEU A 498 -10.88 -15.88 -2.97
C LEU A 498 -11.54 -15.70 -1.60
N ASP A 499 -12.78 -16.17 -1.45
CA ASP A 499 -13.41 -16.27 -0.15
C ASP A 499 -13.04 -17.59 0.52
N LEU A 500 -12.58 -17.52 1.77
CA LEU A 500 -12.28 -18.68 2.60
C LEU A 500 -13.29 -18.76 3.74
N LYS A 501 -13.83 -19.96 3.98
CA LYS A 501 -14.67 -20.24 5.14
C LYS A 501 -13.85 -20.88 6.24
N ALA A 502 -14.13 -20.51 7.49
CA ALA A 502 -13.40 -21.00 8.65
C ALA A 502 -13.42 -22.55 8.75
N GLY A 503 -14.56 -23.18 8.47
CA GLY A 503 -14.68 -24.64 8.47
C GLY A 503 -13.80 -25.36 7.45
N GLU A 504 -13.36 -24.67 6.41
CA GLU A 504 -12.49 -25.22 5.35
C GLU A 504 -11.00 -25.03 5.66
N VAL A 505 -10.67 -24.19 6.65
CA VAL A 505 -9.29 -23.83 7.02
C VAL A 505 -8.99 -24.34 8.42
N PRO A 506 -8.46 -25.58 8.58
CA PRO A 506 -7.97 -26.07 9.87
C PRO A 506 -6.94 -25.14 10.52
N GLU A 507 -6.80 -25.24 11.83
CA GLU A 507 -5.75 -24.51 12.56
C GLU A 507 -4.36 -24.98 12.09
N GLY A 508 -3.44 -24.03 11.90
CA GLY A 508 -2.10 -24.31 11.36
C GLY A 508 -2.04 -24.58 9.86
N SER A 509 -3.10 -24.24 9.11
CA SER A 509 -3.10 -24.38 7.66
C SER A 509 -2.12 -23.42 6.99
N VAL A 510 -1.81 -23.73 5.73
CA VAL A 510 -1.05 -22.84 4.85
C VAL A 510 -1.81 -22.62 3.55
N LEU A 511 -1.83 -21.37 3.10
CA LEU A 511 -2.33 -20.98 1.79
C LEU A 511 -1.13 -20.68 0.89
N GLN A 512 -1.07 -21.34 -0.25
CA GLN A 512 0.01 -21.18 -1.21
C GLN A 512 -0.52 -20.57 -2.49
N LEU A 513 0.21 -19.61 -3.05
CA LEU A 513 -0.09 -18.99 -4.33
C LEU A 513 0.94 -19.45 -5.35
N ARG A 514 0.46 -20.11 -6.41
CA ARG A 514 1.26 -20.41 -7.60
C ARG A 514 0.88 -19.43 -8.70
N VAL A 515 1.84 -18.65 -9.17
CA VAL A 515 1.65 -17.65 -10.24
C VAL A 515 2.30 -18.17 -11.50
N LEU A 516 1.52 -18.20 -12.58
CA LEU A 516 1.98 -18.56 -13.92
C LEU A 516 1.86 -17.34 -14.83
N ASN A 517 2.89 -17.09 -15.64
CA ASN A 517 2.85 -16.08 -16.68
C ASN A 517 1.99 -16.54 -17.87
N LYS A 518 1.84 -15.70 -18.90
CA LYS A 518 0.99 -15.99 -20.08
C LYS A 518 1.46 -17.20 -20.91
N SER A 519 2.73 -17.60 -20.81
CA SER A 519 3.23 -18.83 -21.47
C SER A 519 2.96 -20.10 -20.65
N GLY A 520 2.42 -19.98 -19.43
CA GLY A 520 2.14 -21.10 -18.55
C GLY A 520 3.35 -21.55 -17.71
N GLN A 521 4.44 -20.78 -17.70
CA GLN A 521 5.57 -21.03 -16.81
C GLN A 521 5.25 -20.54 -15.40
N GLN A 522 5.56 -21.35 -14.38
CA GLN A 522 5.52 -20.91 -13.00
C GLN A 522 6.64 -19.89 -12.74
N VAL A 523 6.25 -18.66 -12.39
CA VAL A 523 7.17 -17.54 -12.11
C VAL A 523 7.23 -17.18 -10.62
N ALA A 524 6.21 -17.59 -9.84
CA ALA A 524 6.26 -17.45 -8.39
C ALA A 524 5.53 -18.61 -7.69
N PHE A 525 6.04 -18.97 -6.51
CA PHE A 525 5.36 -19.80 -5.54
C PHE A 525 5.62 -19.22 -4.14
N ARG A 526 4.56 -18.87 -3.40
CA ARG A 526 4.66 -18.34 -2.04
C ARG A 526 3.72 -19.10 -1.11
N THR A 527 4.13 -19.24 0.15
CA THR A 527 3.38 -19.92 1.20
C THR A 527 3.10 -18.90 2.31
N PHE A 528 1.84 -18.81 2.72
CA PHE A 528 1.37 -17.95 3.79
C PHE A 528 0.71 -18.83 4.88
N GLY A 529 1.03 -18.58 6.14
CA GLY A 529 0.27 -19.16 7.25
C GLY A 529 -1.16 -18.63 7.22
N ILE A 530 -2.14 -19.51 7.39
CA ILE A 530 -3.53 -19.10 7.51
C ILE A 530 -4.22 -19.99 8.54
N SER A 531 -4.94 -19.39 9.47
CA SER A 531 -5.67 -20.12 10.50
C SER A 531 -7.08 -19.58 10.63
N SER A 532 -8.01 -20.45 11.01
CA SER A 532 -9.34 -20.02 11.42
C SER A 532 -9.54 -20.24 12.90
N GLN A 533 -10.09 -19.23 13.57
CA GLN A 533 -10.41 -19.26 14.98
C GLN A 533 -11.89 -19.57 15.19
N VAL A 534 -12.19 -20.11 16.36
CA VAL A 534 -13.57 -20.33 16.79
C VAL A 534 -14.19 -19.00 17.19
N SER A 535 -15.35 -18.68 16.63
CA SER A 535 -16.18 -17.55 17.06
C SER A 535 -17.14 -17.98 18.16
N VAL A 536 -17.39 -17.11 19.14
CA VAL A 536 -18.49 -17.31 20.11
C VAL A 536 -19.51 -16.20 19.95
N ASN A 537 -20.79 -16.58 19.88
CA ASN A 537 -21.93 -15.69 19.86
C ASN A 537 -22.80 -15.95 21.09
N ILE A 538 -23.16 -14.92 21.84
CA ILE A 538 -24.10 -14.98 22.96
C ILE A 538 -25.29 -14.08 22.64
N ASN A 539 -26.50 -14.65 22.55
CA ASN A 539 -27.75 -13.94 22.26
C ASN A 539 -27.69 -13.04 21.01
N GLY A 540 -27.03 -13.49 19.94
CA GLY A 540 -26.85 -12.72 18.71
C GLY A 540 -25.60 -11.82 18.69
N THR A 541 -24.93 -11.62 19.82
CA THR A 541 -23.74 -10.76 19.93
C THR A 541 -22.44 -11.57 19.89
N VAL A 542 -21.57 -11.28 18.92
CA VAL A 542 -20.22 -11.89 18.83
C VAL A 542 -19.35 -11.38 19.99
N GLN A 543 -18.72 -12.30 20.69
CA GLN A 543 -17.83 -12.01 21.81
C GLN A 543 -16.37 -11.90 21.32
N GLN A 544 -15.61 -10.99 21.92
CA GLN A 544 -14.18 -10.84 21.73
C GLN A 544 -13.46 -11.28 23.01
N PHE A 545 -12.35 -11.99 22.87
CA PHE A 545 -11.62 -12.55 24.00
C PHE A 545 -10.13 -12.26 23.87
N GLU A 546 -9.47 -11.97 24.99
CA GLU A 546 -8.00 -11.88 25.05
C GLU A 546 -7.36 -13.24 24.73
N GLN A 547 -7.96 -14.33 25.22
CA GLN A 547 -7.62 -15.69 24.82
C GLN A 547 -8.71 -16.26 23.92
N ALA A 548 -8.37 -16.52 22.65
CA ALA A 548 -9.28 -17.13 21.70
C ALA A 548 -9.73 -18.54 22.15
N PRO A 549 -10.95 -18.97 21.80
CA PRO A 549 -11.39 -20.35 22.01
C PRO A 549 -10.55 -21.31 21.15
N ALA A 550 -10.38 -22.53 21.62
CA ALA A 550 -9.52 -23.54 21.01
C ALA A 550 -10.27 -24.86 20.78
N ILE A 551 -9.84 -25.66 19.82
CA ILE A 551 -10.33 -27.04 19.67
C ILE A 551 -9.24 -27.97 20.19
N VAL A 552 -9.54 -28.73 21.24
CA VAL A 552 -8.61 -29.67 21.85
C VAL A 552 -9.24 -31.05 21.80
N ASN A 553 -8.57 -32.00 21.12
CA ASN A 553 -9.05 -33.37 20.95
C ASN A 553 -10.49 -33.48 20.39
N GLY A 554 -10.89 -32.54 19.52
CA GLY A 554 -12.23 -32.50 18.94
C GLY A 554 -13.30 -31.81 19.81
N SER A 555 -13.00 -31.45 21.05
CA SER A 555 -13.88 -30.63 21.90
C SER A 555 -13.55 -29.15 21.75
N THR A 556 -14.58 -28.32 21.61
CA THR A 556 -14.41 -26.85 21.60
C THR A 556 -14.32 -26.33 23.02
N PHE A 557 -13.23 -25.65 23.32
CA PHE A 557 -12.93 -25.01 24.59
C PHE A 557 -13.11 -23.50 24.48
N THR A 558 -13.75 -22.89 25.47
CA THR A 558 -14.01 -21.45 25.50
C THR A 558 -13.55 -20.82 26.82
N PRO A 559 -13.22 -19.51 26.83
CA PRO A 559 -12.88 -18.79 28.06
C PRO A 559 -14.03 -18.81 29.05
N LEU A 560 -13.87 -19.59 30.12
CA LEU A 560 -14.94 -19.84 31.08
C LEU A 560 -15.39 -18.55 31.75
N ARG A 561 -14.43 -17.76 32.25
CA ARG A 561 -14.70 -16.49 32.94
C ARG A 561 -15.50 -15.54 32.07
N ALA A 562 -15.00 -15.25 30.87
CA ALA A 562 -15.59 -14.27 29.98
C ALA A 562 -17.03 -14.64 29.58
N ILE A 563 -17.29 -15.92 29.28
CA ILE A 563 -18.66 -16.35 28.94
C ILE A 563 -19.56 -16.31 30.17
N PHE A 564 -19.10 -16.79 31.33
CA PHE A 564 -19.90 -16.74 32.56
C PHE A 564 -20.25 -15.30 32.96
N GLU A 565 -19.30 -14.37 32.90
CA GLU A 565 -19.52 -12.94 33.18
C GLU A 565 -20.44 -12.30 32.13
N ALA A 566 -20.28 -12.61 30.85
CA ALA A 566 -21.21 -12.18 29.79
C ALA A 566 -22.64 -12.73 29.98
N MET A 567 -22.76 -13.90 30.61
CA MET A 567 -24.04 -14.47 31.02
C MET A 567 -24.54 -13.96 32.38
N GLY A 568 -23.85 -13.02 33.03
CA GLY A 568 -24.26 -12.36 34.27
C GLY A 568 -23.85 -13.09 35.56
N ALA A 569 -22.89 -14.01 35.50
CA ALA A 569 -22.34 -14.65 36.69
C ALA A 569 -21.14 -13.86 37.25
N LYS A 570 -20.93 -13.93 38.56
CA LYS A 570 -19.67 -13.52 39.18
C LYS A 570 -18.71 -14.71 39.20
N VAL A 571 -17.44 -14.51 38.83
CA VAL A 571 -16.42 -15.56 38.77
C VAL A 571 -15.23 -15.19 39.66
N ASP A 572 -14.84 -16.09 40.55
CA ASP A 572 -13.67 -15.96 41.42
C ASP A 572 -12.70 -17.13 41.14
N TYR A 573 -11.39 -16.85 41.13
CA TYR A 573 -10.35 -17.88 40.95
C TYR A 573 -9.44 -17.90 42.18
N GLU A 574 -9.27 -19.08 42.76
CA GLU A 574 -8.36 -19.34 43.88
C GLU A 574 -7.11 -20.04 43.35
N ALA A 575 -5.98 -19.34 43.39
CA ALA A 575 -4.71 -19.83 42.86
C ALA A 575 -4.14 -20.98 43.70
N ALA A 576 -4.31 -20.95 45.02
CA ALA A 576 -3.76 -21.97 45.91
C ALA A 576 -4.36 -23.35 45.65
N THR A 577 -5.65 -23.40 45.30
CA THR A 577 -6.37 -24.65 45.02
C THR A 577 -6.63 -24.88 43.54
N ARG A 578 -6.20 -23.96 42.66
CA ARG A 578 -6.48 -23.97 41.21
C ARG A 578 -7.97 -24.14 40.92
N SER A 579 -8.81 -23.46 41.69
CA SER A 579 -10.26 -23.61 41.63
C SER A 579 -10.96 -22.35 41.13
N VAL A 580 -11.96 -22.53 40.27
CA VAL A 580 -12.89 -21.49 39.86
C VAL A 580 -14.20 -21.68 40.61
N THR A 581 -14.70 -20.60 41.21
CA THR A 581 -16.06 -20.53 41.76
C THR A 581 -16.87 -19.52 40.95
N ALA A 582 -18.01 -19.92 40.40
CA ALA A 582 -18.90 -19.02 39.67
C ALA A 582 -20.31 -19.02 40.27
N THR A 583 -20.94 -17.86 40.37
CA THR A 583 -22.27 -17.71 40.98
C THR A 583 -23.19 -16.84 40.13
N LYS A 584 -24.43 -17.28 39.92
CA LYS A 584 -25.51 -16.50 39.29
C LYS A 584 -26.84 -16.88 39.93
N GLY A 585 -27.48 -15.94 40.61
CA GLY A 585 -28.68 -16.22 41.39
C GLY A 585 -28.43 -17.34 42.41
N ASN A 586 -29.22 -18.42 42.33
CA ASN A 586 -29.10 -19.58 43.22
C ASN A 586 -28.15 -20.67 42.68
N THR A 587 -27.55 -20.47 41.50
CA THR A 587 -26.64 -21.44 40.90
C THR A 587 -25.20 -21.13 41.28
N THR A 588 -24.53 -22.09 41.92
CA THR A 588 -23.11 -22.05 42.28
C THR A 588 -22.36 -23.17 41.56
N VAL A 589 -21.26 -22.82 40.91
CA VAL A 589 -20.36 -23.73 40.20
C VAL A 589 -19.03 -23.75 40.94
N LYS A 590 -18.50 -24.93 41.24
CA LYS A 590 -17.14 -25.11 41.74
C LYS A 590 -16.39 -26.07 40.82
N LEU A 591 -15.37 -25.55 40.17
CA LEU A 591 -14.51 -26.24 39.22
C LEU A 591 -13.09 -26.25 39.74
N THR A 592 -12.39 -27.38 39.63
CA THR A 592 -10.95 -27.45 39.84
C THR A 592 -10.29 -27.77 38.50
N LEU A 593 -9.24 -27.04 38.16
CA LEU A 593 -8.50 -27.26 36.91
C LEU A 593 -7.99 -28.71 36.83
N ASP A 594 -7.90 -29.22 35.60
CA ASP A 594 -7.38 -30.54 35.26
C ASP A 594 -8.19 -31.72 35.86
N GLN A 595 -9.39 -31.44 36.40
CA GLN A 595 -10.35 -32.45 36.86
C GLN A 595 -11.57 -32.53 35.95
N LYS A 596 -12.06 -33.75 35.69
CA LYS A 596 -13.30 -33.97 34.93
C LYS A 596 -14.55 -33.72 35.76
N THR A 597 -14.48 -33.93 37.07
CA THR A 597 -15.63 -33.72 37.96
C THR A 597 -15.71 -32.26 38.38
N VAL A 598 -16.87 -31.66 38.14
CA VAL A 598 -17.25 -30.31 38.56
C VAL A 598 -18.45 -30.40 39.49
N TYR A 599 -18.70 -29.39 40.31
CA TYR A 599 -19.88 -29.34 41.17
C TYR A 599 -20.79 -28.18 40.80
N VAL A 600 -22.05 -28.45 40.49
CA VAL A 600 -23.09 -27.42 40.29
C VAL A 600 -24.16 -27.60 41.37
N ASN A 601 -24.33 -26.59 42.23
CA ASN A 601 -25.18 -26.65 43.42
C ASN A 601 -24.87 -27.86 44.31
N GLY A 602 -23.58 -28.18 44.46
CA GLY A 602 -23.09 -29.32 45.24
C GLY A 602 -23.27 -30.69 44.57
N LYS A 603 -23.94 -30.77 43.41
CA LYS A 603 -24.08 -32.02 42.65
C LYS A 603 -22.91 -32.21 41.68
N PRO A 604 -22.29 -33.40 41.62
CA PRO A 604 -21.22 -33.66 40.67
C PRO A 604 -21.76 -33.73 39.24
N ILE A 605 -21.06 -33.10 38.31
CA ILE A 605 -21.24 -33.21 36.86
C ILE A 605 -19.88 -33.58 36.26
N GLU A 606 -19.87 -34.50 35.30
CA GLU A 606 -18.67 -34.91 34.60
C GLU A 606 -18.53 -34.13 33.28
N LEU A 607 -17.36 -33.53 33.07
CA LEU A 607 -17.00 -32.83 31.85
C LEU A 607 -16.49 -33.83 30.79
N GLU A 608 -16.81 -33.59 29.53
CA GLU A 608 -16.27 -34.36 28.39
C GLU A 608 -14.74 -34.36 28.43
N GLU A 609 -14.16 -33.17 28.62
CA GLU A 609 -12.74 -32.94 28.85
C GLU A 609 -12.55 -32.01 30.07
N PRO A 610 -11.48 -32.21 30.87
CA PRO A 610 -11.21 -31.35 32.02
C PRO A 610 -10.91 -29.92 31.56
N ALA A 611 -11.34 -28.93 32.33
CA ALA A 611 -10.96 -27.54 32.11
C ALA A 611 -9.46 -27.35 32.37
N ARG A 612 -8.83 -26.46 31.60
CA ARG A 612 -7.37 -26.28 31.56
C ARG A 612 -6.99 -24.81 31.66
N LEU A 613 -5.76 -24.57 32.10
CA LEU A 613 -5.16 -23.24 32.06
C LEU A 613 -4.35 -23.10 30.76
N VAL A 614 -4.69 -22.13 29.92
CA VAL A 614 -3.97 -21.81 28.68
C VAL A 614 -3.64 -20.32 28.70
N ASN A 615 -2.34 -19.99 28.65
CA ASN A 615 -1.83 -18.60 28.71
C ASN A 615 -2.40 -17.77 29.88
N GLY A 616 -2.66 -18.40 31.03
CA GLY A 616 -3.24 -17.74 32.21
C GLY A 616 -4.77 -17.69 32.23
N TYR A 617 -5.46 -18.16 31.19
CA TYR A 617 -6.93 -18.20 31.11
C TYR A 617 -7.46 -19.60 31.34
N THR A 618 -8.55 -19.70 32.11
CA THR A 618 -9.27 -20.98 32.26
C THR A 618 -10.16 -21.21 31.04
N LEU A 619 -9.83 -22.26 30.29
CA LEU A 619 -10.63 -22.77 29.18
C LEU A 619 -11.39 -24.02 29.63
N ALA A 620 -12.67 -24.12 29.28
CA ALA A 620 -13.50 -25.29 29.58
C ALA A 620 -14.39 -25.65 28.38
N PRO A 621 -14.93 -26.88 28.30
CA PRO A 621 -15.80 -27.28 27.20
C PRO A 621 -16.98 -26.33 26.99
N ALA A 622 -17.17 -25.86 25.76
CA ALA A 622 -18.15 -24.82 25.42
C ALA A 622 -19.58 -25.17 25.84
N ARG A 623 -19.95 -26.45 25.73
CA ARG A 623 -21.25 -26.97 26.16
C ARG A 623 -21.46 -26.77 27.66
N PHE A 624 -20.50 -27.19 28.48
CA PHE A 624 -20.57 -26.97 29.92
C PHE A 624 -20.69 -25.48 30.25
N VAL A 625 -19.82 -24.65 29.67
CA VAL A 625 -19.80 -23.21 29.96
C VAL A 625 -21.12 -22.52 29.53
N GLY A 626 -21.66 -22.86 28.35
CA GLY A 626 -22.87 -22.21 27.85
C GLY A 626 -24.18 -22.72 28.46
N GLU A 627 -24.24 -23.98 28.89
CA GLU A 627 -25.49 -24.59 29.41
C GLU A 627 -25.64 -24.45 30.93
N THR A 628 -24.55 -24.25 31.67
CA THR A 628 -24.54 -24.21 33.15
C THR A 628 -25.53 -23.18 33.74
N PHE A 629 -25.69 -22.03 33.08
CA PHE A 629 -26.62 -20.98 33.50
C PHE A 629 -27.89 -20.92 32.64
N GLY A 630 -28.31 -22.04 32.08
CA GLY A 630 -29.59 -22.21 31.39
C GLY A 630 -29.59 -21.84 29.91
N GLY A 631 -28.42 -21.59 29.32
CA GLY A 631 -28.28 -21.36 27.89
C GLY A 631 -28.43 -22.65 27.06
N ILE A 632 -28.63 -22.49 25.76
CA ILE A 632 -28.64 -23.56 24.76
C ILE A 632 -27.43 -23.35 23.85
N VAL A 633 -26.58 -24.37 23.72
CA VAL A 633 -25.34 -24.30 22.92
C VAL A 633 -25.54 -25.01 21.59
N ASN A 634 -25.20 -24.31 20.50
CA ASN A 634 -25.13 -24.88 19.16
C ASN A 634 -23.73 -24.68 18.55
N TRP A 635 -23.25 -25.66 17.77
CA TRP A 635 -22.02 -25.58 17.01
C TRP A 635 -22.31 -25.56 15.52
N ASP A 636 -21.80 -24.55 14.82
CA ASP A 636 -21.77 -24.49 13.36
C ASP A 636 -20.35 -24.76 12.87
N GLY A 637 -20.13 -25.92 12.26
CA GLY A 637 -18.82 -26.32 11.73
C GLY A 637 -18.37 -25.53 10.50
N ALA A 638 -19.29 -25.00 9.70
CA ALA A 638 -18.94 -24.24 8.49
C ALA A 638 -18.33 -22.89 8.83
N THR A 639 -18.88 -22.21 9.84
CA THR A 639 -18.38 -20.91 10.33
C THR A 639 -17.49 -21.03 11.56
N ARG A 640 -17.31 -22.24 12.10
CA ARG A 640 -16.64 -22.52 13.38
C ARG A 640 -17.18 -21.66 14.51
N THR A 641 -18.50 -21.59 14.63
CA THR A 641 -19.19 -20.73 15.61
C THR A 641 -19.86 -21.55 16.71
N VAL A 642 -19.55 -21.20 17.97
CA VAL A 642 -20.35 -21.57 19.13
C VAL A 642 -21.42 -20.50 19.34
N SER A 643 -22.70 -20.89 19.32
CA SER A 643 -23.82 -19.98 19.63
C SER A 643 -24.45 -20.38 20.95
N ILE A 644 -24.63 -19.40 21.84
CA ILE A 644 -25.24 -19.57 23.17
C ILE A 644 -26.49 -18.69 23.20
N THR A 645 -27.66 -19.33 23.30
CA THR A 645 -28.95 -18.62 23.42
C THR A 645 -29.48 -18.79 24.84
N SER A 646 -29.67 -17.69 25.54
CA SER A 646 -30.29 -17.66 26.87
C SER A 646 -31.78 -17.97 26.74
N LYS A 647 -32.34 -18.68 27.73
CA LYS A 647 -33.78 -18.87 27.84
C LYS A 647 -34.50 -17.61 28.30
#